data_AF-A0A940A146-F1
#
_entry.id   AF-A0A940A146-F1
#
_cell.length_a   1.000
_cell.length_b   1.000
_cell.length_c   1.000
_cell.angle_alpha   90.00
_cell.angle_beta   90.00
_cell.angle_gamma   90.00
#
_symmetry.space_group_name_H-M   'P 1'
#
loop_
_entity.id
_entity.type
_entity.pdbx_description
1 polymer ?
#
loop_
_entity_poly.entity_id
_entity_poly.type
_entity_poly.pdbx_seq_one_letter_code
_entity_poly.pdbx_strand_id
1 'polypeptide(L)'
;MLKKLTLIFSALMLSASMMADPIDVERAKVLAAQFMPTAGSQPQMVKRAVRQSTSGRRLAPAYKTAAPYYIFSRGENQGFVIVSGDDALPEVLGYTETGDFDEDNMSPFLQWYLSHYGRMIEDAQEKQLPRRAPEVTAEERVDIAPLVTTHWDQGWPYNNLCPDLKNGNGKALTGCVATATAQVLYYWHKDLTNVTLAATSSYVAGDEAKETRAFPAGTQIKWDLMRAKYGTEPEEYRTAIATLMAVVGGGAGLTYGSSTGGYPRNCINVFKNIFGMNGGAQKYKDSGGSDNFSDEIWATMLYNDLLNKSPILYAGCMEYKDDKGEVKTEGHAVVVDGYQAKTGFFHFNMGWSGQSDGYFTVARHQSPSWGFNDSYQEAVLGVSPRKPNLKAEFVIRPKVYVNRMNTFTIEVVNNGTLDYSGFYLFANTTGNKPGTLAEAKDKDLETVVSNDGTAVRLKLQAKPATASKWYYFVTDKNLNVLAQYEVNTETPPNDLWLNQLTLWGSEDKETHNGENYQVVYNNRTTVEVEIENRSSVGFEGSPRMAIYESTDDGKTFNYIGYKYNKVTINPKGTGRVEISVTSTSNCPISEGNLYYAELLDTIPSLHTDDVLHKPSAEAAKVHFVLRGGDLDAVDFVDGCLKLKGKWDASKFLTITKKTAYKGATSFDLTEVTNIGYIPLLASNPNALYYVSSDSEATGQNIIKDGACLQLVLRPGYDFVPKADFLAAHATMTIDMPACRWGLITVPCRLNFPNGIFAREIESHTSSGINNRTKDVRVLEEGHTYLIMTSSTKRQTLQSSLATVMLKVPATPVANTDPAVVGTYVATQTPQGAMLPNDADPQYFTPVDEGTPVEAFRGYFLASNVTNEFRAYSSIAADPSFLNLAYAIQAAYQAIDEHQDYANSDSTRALYAEIDSAEIIFTQRPTAMQEVRTRLKQLENKTQSYLASAPNPYELIDYTSMILNPSFESGTNGWTTEGVVKKNSDLTMKSVGSEGTAFLYNCKADSTSSPLSQVVKDLPKGYYRLTAMLGSTEGHDITLYAGDSTVTVKASPLGVHYLVEARIDDIFVESGQLEIGVRPGFFYKADDFRLTLTARPASALPEDVNRDGAVDTQDVLKIYEYIQNSTAPATSPAEDVNSDRAVDTQDVLKVYEYIQTH
;
A
#
# COMPACT_ATOMS: atom_id res chain seq x y z
N MET A 1 -36.86 -7.07 -84.74
CA MET A 1 -36.17 -5.94 -84.08
C MET A 1 -36.93 -5.34 -82.91
N LEU A 2 -38.23 -5.01 -83.05
CA LEU A 2 -39.05 -4.27 -82.06
C LEU A 2 -38.74 -4.54 -80.56
N LYS A 3 -38.71 -5.81 -80.12
CA LYS A 3 -38.44 -6.18 -78.71
C LYS A 3 -37.11 -5.66 -78.12
N LYS A 4 -36.09 -5.37 -78.94
CA LYS A 4 -34.82 -4.79 -78.46
C LYS A 4 -34.89 -3.28 -78.22
N LEU A 5 -35.75 -2.53 -78.93
CA LEU A 5 -35.94 -1.11 -78.61
C LEU A 5 -36.74 -0.92 -77.32
N THR A 6 -37.75 -1.76 -77.08
CA THR A 6 -38.55 -1.70 -75.84
C THR A 6 -37.67 -1.89 -74.61
N LEU A 7 -36.74 -2.86 -74.64
CA LEU A 7 -35.86 -3.13 -73.50
C LEU A 7 -34.87 -1.98 -73.22
N ILE A 8 -34.39 -1.28 -74.25
CA ILE A 8 -33.52 -0.11 -74.10
C ILE A 8 -34.32 1.09 -73.55
N PHE A 9 -35.56 1.29 -74.01
CA PHE A 9 -36.45 2.32 -73.44
C PHE A 9 -36.82 2.02 -71.97
N SER A 10 -37.00 0.75 -71.60
CA SER A 10 -37.18 0.33 -70.21
C SER A 10 -35.94 0.56 -69.36
N ALA A 11 -34.73 0.31 -69.90
CA ALA A 11 -33.48 0.54 -69.18
C ALA A 11 -33.18 2.02 -68.94
N LEU A 12 -33.43 2.91 -69.92
CA LEU A 12 -33.28 4.36 -69.73
C LEU A 12 -34.30 4.95 -68.73
N MET A 13 -35.46 4.31 -68.55
CA MET A 13 -36.44 4.72 -67.53
C MET A 13 -36.00 4.39 -66.09
N LEU A 14 -35.06 3.45 -65.88
CA LEU A 14 -34.50 3.16 -64.56
C LEU A 14 -33.28 4.01 -64.18
N SER A 15 -32.83 4.92 -65.05
CA SER A 15 -31.82 5.94 -64.73
C SER A 15 -32.41 7.35 -64.68
N ALA A 16 -33.70 7.47 -64.30
CA ALA A 16 -34.28 8.74 -63.89
C ALA A 16 -33.69 9.15 -62.53
N SER A 17 -32.82 10.15 -62.50
CA SER A 17 -32.41 10.81 -61.26
C SER A 17 -33.64 11.43 -60.61
N MET A 18 -34.15 10.81 -59.55
CA MET A 18 -35.27 11.35 -58.78
C MET A 18 -34.82 12.67 -58.15
N MET A 19 -35.34 13.78 -58.66
CA MET A 19 -35.20 15.08 -57.99
C MET A 19 -35.98 15.03 -56.67
N ALA A 20 -35.57 15.86 -55.71
CA ALA A 20 -36.33 16.01 -54.49
C ALA A 20 -37.71 16.63 -54.77
N ASP A 21 -38.69 16.25 -53.95
CA ASP A 21 -40.00 16.88 -53.90
C ASP A 21 -40.11 17.76 -52.64
N PRO A 22 -40.75 18.94 -52.71
CA PRO A 22 -41.05 19.74 -51.53
C PRO A 22 -41.97 18.97 -50.57
N ILE A 23 -41.71 19.14 -49.27
CA ILE A 23 -42.59 18.68 -48.22
C ILE A 23 -43.49 19.86 -47.82
N ASP A 24 -44.78 19.77 -48.17
CA ASP A 24 -45.80 20.73 -47.75
C ASP A 24 -46.31 20.45 -46.33
N VAL A 25 -47.20 21.31 -45.82
CA VAL A 25 -47.73 21.22 -44.45
C VAL A 25 -48.48 19.90 -44.20
N GLU A 26 -49.19 19.35 -45.19
CA GLU A 26 -49.98 18.12 -45.02
C GLU A 26 -49.08 16.88 -45.07
N ARG A 27 -48.13 16.82 -46.02
CA ARG A 27 -47.09 15.77 -46.02
C ARG A 27 -46.27 15.82 -44.73
N ALA A 28 -45.88 17.01 -44.27
CA ALA A 28 -45.12 17.17 -43.04
C ALA A 28 -45.89 16.69 -41.79
N LYS A 29 -47.19 16.97 -41.73
CA LYS A 29 -48.06 16.52 -40.63
C LYS A 29 -48.23 15.00 -40.62
N VAL A 30 -48.38 14.38 -41.80
CA VAL A 30 -48.41 12.91 -41.94
C VAL A 30 -47.10 12.29 -41.49
N LEU A 31 -45.95 12.87 -41.87
CA LEU A 31 -44.62 12.41 -41.45
C LEU A 31 -44.44 12.49 -39.93
N ALA A 32 -44.83 13.61 -39.29
CA ALA A 32 -44.80 13.73 -37.83
C ALA A 32 -45.68 12.66 -37.14
N ALA A 33 -46.90 12.44 -37.64
CA ALA A 33 -47.83 11.46 -37.08
C ALA A 33 -47.39 9.99 -37.28
N GLN A 34 -46.67 9.69 -38.36
CA GLN A 34 -46.10 8.36 -38.61
C GLN A 34 -44.83 8.11 -37.80
N PHE A 35 -44.00 9.13 -37.60
CA PHE A 35 -42.73 9.02 -36.89
C PHE A 35 -42.92 8.79 -35.39
N MET A 36 -43.82 9.56 -34.77
CA MET A 36 -44.17 9.45 -33.35
C MET A 36 -45.69 9.57 -33.12
N PRO A 37 -46.46 8.47 -33.29
CA PRO A 37 -47.90 8.48 -33.09
C PRO A 37 -48.27 8.72 -31.61
N THR A 38 -49.04 9.78 -31.36
CA THR A 38 -49.72 10.00 -30.06
C THR A 38 -51.01 9.21 -29.98
N ALA A 39 -51.28 8.57 -28.84
CA ALA A 39 -52.52 7.83 -28.62
C ALA A 39 -53.74 8.77 -28.56
N GLY A 40 -54.60 8.73 -29.58
CA GLY A 40 -55.89 9.46 -29.62
C GLY A 40 -55.85 10.90 -30.12
N SER A 41 -54.67 11.48 -30.36
CA SER A 41 -54.51 12.87 -30.83
C SER A 41 -53.64 12.97 -32.08
N GLN A 42 -53.97 13.92 -32.95
CA GLN A 42 -53.14 14.27 -34.12
C GLN A 42 -52.16 15.39 -33.75
N PRO A 43 -50.90 15.34 -34.24
CA PRO A 43 -49.91 16.36 -33.95
C PRO A 43 -50.33 17.74 -34.48
N GLN A 44 -50.00 18.78 -33.72
CA GLN A 44 -50.39 20.18 -33.98
C GLN A 44 -49.17 21.00 -34.42
N MET A 45 -49.27 21.71 -35.54
CA MET A 45 -48.17 22.56 -36.02
C MET A 45 -48.02 23.79 -35.12
N VAL A 46 -46.93 23.84 -34.35
CA VAL A 46 -46.59 24.96 -33.45
C VAL A 46 -45.65 25.96 -34.13
N LYS A 47 -44.82 25.52 -35.08
CA LYS A 47 -43.99 26.40 -35.90
C LYS A 47 -44.07 26.04 -37.38
N ARG A 48 -44.17 27.06 -38.22
CA ARG A 48 -43.80 27.02 -39.65
C ARG A 48 -42.62 27.96 -39.82
N ALA A 49 -41.51 27.47 -40.35
CA ALA A 49 -40.33 28.30 -40.54
C ALA A 49 -40.59 29.42 -41.57
N VAL A 50 -40.13 30.64 -41.25
CA VAL A 50 -40.10 31.76 -42.19
C VAL A 50 -38.80 31.70 -42.96
N ARG A 51 -38.84 31.95 -44.27
CA ARG A 51 -37.63 31.95 -45.11
C ARG A 51 -36.74 33.15 -44.77
N GLN A 52 -35.43 32.93 -44.66
CA GLN A 52 -34.46 34.01 -44.47
C GLN A 52 -34.38 34.86 -45.75
N SER A 53 -34.69 36.15 -45.61
CA SER A 53 -35.03 37.05 -46.72
C SER A 53 -33.80 37.52 -47.50
N THR A 54 -33.33 36.74 -48.47
CA THR A 54 -32.32 37.16 -49.45
C THR A 54 -32.97 37.60 -50.78
N SER A 55 -32.93 38.91 -51.01
CA SER A 55 -33.46 39.59 -52.20
C SER A 55 -32.80 39.12 -53.50
N GLY A 56 -33.35 38.09 -54.14
CA GLY A 56 -32.91 37.62 -55.46
C GLY A 56 -32.96 36.10 -55.69
N ARG A 57 -33.13 35.29 -54.63
CA ARG A 57 -33.21 33.82 -54.76
C ARG A 57 -34.30 33.36 -55.74
N ARG A 58 -34.01 32.35 -56.56
CA ARG A 58 -34.88 31.88 -57.67
C ARG A 58 -35.49 30.50 -57.41
N LEU A 59 -36.42 30.42 -56.46
CA LEU A 59 -37.20 29.20 -56.19
C LEU A 59 -38.11 28.80 -57.37
N ALA A 60 -38.04 27.53 -57.76
CA ALA A 60 -38.99 26.93 -58.70
C ALA A 60 -40.42 26.91 -58.12
N PRO A 61 -41.49 26.86 -58.94
CA PRO A 61 -42.87 27.09 -58.48
C PRO A 61 -43.33 26.20 -57.32
N ALA A 62 -42.92 24.93 -57.30
CA ALA A 62 -43.31 23.96 -56.27
C ALA A 62 -42.81 24.33 -54.85
N TYR A 63 -41.64 24.95 -54.74
CA TYR A 63 -41.05 25.33 -53.45
C TYR A 63 -41.60 26.62 -52.85
N LYS A 64 -42.40 27.39 -53.60
CA LYS A 64 -42.91 28.70 -53.14
C LYS A 64 -43.92 28.60 -52.01
N THR A 65 -44.58 27.47 -51.85
CA THR A 65 -45.56 27.19 -50.77
C THR A 65 -44.95 26.43 -49.59
N ALA A 66 -43.89 25.65 -49.82
CA ALA A 66 -43.15 24.97 -48.75
C ALA A 66 -42.39 25.97 -47.86
N ALA A 67 -42.34 25.67 -46.57
CA ALA A 67 -41.41 26.30 -45.63
C ALA A 67 -40.02 25.62 -45.72
N PRO A 68 -38.99 26.16 -45.06
CA PRO A 68 -37.75 25.42 -44.81
C PRO A 68 -37.97 24.21 -43.90
N TYR A 69 -38.71 24.35 -42.80
CA TYR A 69 -39.09 23.26 -41.90
C TYR A 69 -40.41 23.58 -41.17
N TYR A 70 -40.94 22.58 -40.47
CA TYR A 70 -42.13 22.68 -39.62
C TYR A 70 -41.84 22.02 -38.27
N ILE A 71 -42.44 22.51 -37.18
CA ILE A 71 -42.38 21.86 -35.86
C ILE A 71 -43.80 21.54 -35.43
N PHE A 72 -44.00 20.29 -35.01
CA PHE A 72 -45.28 19.78 -34.56
C PHE A 72 -45.20 19.32 -33.10
N SER A 73 -46.01 19.90 -32.21
CA SER A 73 -46.22 19.37 -30.86
C SER A 73 -47.05 18.09 -30.93
N ARG A 74 -46.70 17.13 -30.08
CA ARG A 74 -47.38 15.83 -29.93
C ARG A 74 -48.56 15.88 -28.95
N GLY A 75 -48.64 16.95 -28.14
CA GLY A 75 -49.53 17.12 -26.99
C GLY A 75 -48.81 17.88 -25.87
N GLU A 76 -49.55 18.44 -24.91
CA GLU A 76 -49.00 19.19 -23.76
C GLU A 76 -47.96 18.36 -22.99
N ASN A 77 -46.74 18.88 -22.87
CA ASN A 77 -45.55 18.21 -22.33
C ASN A 77 -45.15 16.88 -23.00
N GLN A 78 -45.69 16.53 -24.18
CA GLN A 78 -45.40 15.28 -24.89
C GLN A 78 -44.31 15.40 -25.97
N GLY A 79 -43.55 16.49 -25.98
CA GLY A 79 -42.47 16.73 -26.93
C GLY A 79 -42.96 17.16 -28.32
N PHE A 80 -42.00 17.40 -29.22
CA PHE A 80 -42.26 17.88 -30.57
C PHE A 80 -41.35 17.22 -31.62
N VAL A 81 -41.82 17.18 -32.87
CA VAL A 81 -41.09 16.65 -34.03
C VAL A 81 -40.78 17.77 -35.01
N ILE A 82 -39.50 17.89 -35.42
CA ILE A 82 -39.03 18.84 -36.43
C ILE A 82 -38.97 18.11 -37.77
N VAL A 83 -39.75 18.59 -38.74
CA VAL A 83 -39.95 17.95 -40.06
C VAL A 83 -39.40 18.85 -41.16
N SER A 84 -38.65 18.28 -42.10
CA SER A 84 -38.07 19.00 -43.24
C SER A 84 -39.14 19.55 -44.19
N GLY A 85 -38.80 20.62 -44.91
CA GLY A 85 -39.55 21.15 -46.05
C GLY A 85 -39.16 20.57 -47.41
N ASP A 86 -38.25 19.60 -47.46
CA ASP A 86 -37.66 19.05 -48.69
C ASP A 86 -37.11 17.62 -48.47
N ASP A 87 -37.33 16.69 -49.41
CA ASP A 87 -36.83 15.29 -49.33
C ASP A 87 -35.46 15.02 -49.99
N ALA A 88 -34.71 16.06 -50.36
CA ALA A 88 -33.24 16.04 -50.48
C ALA A 88 -32.54 15.85 -49.13
N LEU A 89 -33.26 16.08 -48.02
CA LEU A 89 -32.79 16.02 -46.64
C LEU A 89 -33.64 15.02 -45.84
N PRO A 90 -33.23 14.64 -44.60
CA PRO A 90 -34.02 13.74 -43.76
C PRO A 90 -35.44 14.28 -43.53
N GLU A 91 -36.47 13.44 -43.74
CA GLU A 91 -37.88 13.86 -43.61
C GLU A 91 -38.18 14.35 -42.18
N VAL A 92 -37.64 13.69 -41.16
CA VAL A 92 -37.54 14.21 -39.79
C VAL A 92 -36.10 14.60 -39.52
N LEU A 93 -35.91 15.76 -38.89
CA LEU A 93 -34.60 16.38 -38.65
C LEU A 93 -34.12 16.17 -37.20
N GLY A 94 -35.06 16.22 -36.25
CA GLY A 94 -34.83 16.01 -34.82
C GLY A 94 -36.16 16.02 -34.07
N TYR A 95 -36.16 15.61 -32.81
CA TYR A 95 -37.36 15.58 -31.97
C TYR A 95 -37.04 15.62 -30.48
N THR A 96 -38.04 15.95 -29.66
CA THR A 96 -38.01 15.84 -28.20
C THR A 96 -39.11 14.88 -27.75
N GLU A 97 -38.89 14.13 -26.67
CA GLU A 97 -39.86 13.13 -26.18
C GLU A 97 -40.82 13.69 -25.13
N THR A 98 -40.42 14.77 -24.46
CA THR A 98 -41.12 15.43 -23.35
C THR A 98 -40.95 16.95 -23.40
N GLY A 99 -41.82 17.68 -22.70
CA GLY A 99 -41.84 19.15 -22.70
C GLY A 99 -42.55 19.73 -23.93
N ASP A 100 -42.59 21.06 -24.03
CA ASP A 100 -43.26 21.78 -25.12
C ASP A 100 -42.27 22.65 -25.91
N PHE A 101 -42.60 22.93 -27.17
CA PHE A 101 -41.84 23.89 -27.98
C PHE A 101 -42.20 25.32 -27.55
N ASP A 102 -41.29 25.94 -26.79
CA ASP A 102 -41.32 27.36 -26.45
C ASP A 102 -40.31 28.09 -27.36
N GLU A 103 -40.77 29.08 -28.13
CA GLU A 103 -39.90 29.84 -29.04
C GLU A 103 -39.13 30.96 -28.32
N ASP A 104 -39.71 31.53 -27.26
CA ASP A 104 -39.15 32.69 -26.53
C ASP A 104 -38.12 32.25 -25.48
N ASN A 105 -38.23 31.02 -24.95
CA ASN A 105 -37.35 30.47 -23.90
C ASN A 105 -36.46 29.29 -24.34
N MET A 106 -36.37 28.97 -25.64
CA MET A 106 -35.50 27.87 -26.12
C MET A 106 -34.02 28.10 -25.81
N SER A 107 -33.24 27.01 -25.73
CA SER A 107 -31.79 27.10 -25.58
C SER A 107 -31.16 27.82 -26.80
N PRO A 108 -30.08 28.60 -26.61
CA PRO A 108 -29.35 29.19 -27.73
C PRO A 108 -28.85 28.14 -28.73
N PHE A 109 -28.52 26.93 -28.27
CA PHE A 109 -28.23 25.79 -29.14
C PHE A 109 -29.39 25.49 -30.09
N LEU A 110 -30.64 25.31 -29.59
CA LEU A 110 -31.76 24.98 -30.47
C LEU A 110 -32.07 26.13 -31.44
N GLN A 111 -32.01 27.38 -30.99
CA GLN A 111 -32.26 28.56 -31.84
C GLN A 111 -31.28 28.61 -33.03
N TRP A 112 -30.01 28.38 -32.73
CA TRP A 112 -28.92 28.26 -33.71
C TRP A 112 -29.09 27.05 -34.63
N TYR A 113 -29.42 25.88 -34.08
CA TYR A 113 -29.58 24.59 -34.78
C TYR A 113 -30.77 24.62 -35.77
N LEU A 114 -31.91 25.19 -35.35
CA LEU A 114 -33.06 25.46 -36.22
C LEU A 114 -32.73 26.50 -37.32
N SER A 115 -31.97 27.55 -36.98
CA SER A 115 -31.48 28.54 -37.94
C SER A 115 -30.44 27.98 -38.92
N HIS A 116 -29.80 26.87 -38.58
CA HIS A 116 -28.95 26.11 -39.49
C HIS A 116 -29.76 25.27 -40.48
N TYR A 117 -30.75 24.51 -40.00
CA TYR A 117 -31.67 23.76 -40.88
C TYR A 117 -32.41 24.66 -41.86
N GLY A 118 -32.89 25.82 -41.42
CA GLY A 118 -33.55 26.79 -42.30
C GLY A 118 -32.72 27.12 -43.54
N ARG A 119 -31.44 27.44 -43.35
CA ARG A 119 -30.50 27.75 -44.45
C ARG A 119 -30.16 26.52 -45.31
N MET A 120 -29.91 25.37 -44.70
CA MET A 120 -29.64 24.12 -45.45
C MET A 120 -30.78 23.78 -46.41
N ILE A 121 -32.02 23.87 -45.93
CA ILE A 121 -33.20 23.45 -46.70
C ILE A 121 -33.56 24.50 -47.75
N GLU A 122 -33.41 25.80 -47.46
CA GLU A 122 -33.53 26.87 -48.47
C GLU A 122 -32.55 26.68 -49.64
N ASP A 123 -31.29 26.35 -49.32
CA ASP A 123 -30.26 26.14 -50.34
C ASP A 123 -30.49 24.85 -51.13
N ALA A 124 -31.03 23.78 -50.52
CA ALA A 124 -31.45 22.57 -51.21
C ALA A 124 -32.59 22.86 -52.21
N GLN A 125 -33.61 23.60 -51.76
CA GLN A 125 -34.79 23.99 -52.55
C GLN A 125 -34.46 24.96 -53.69
N GLU A 126 -33.47 25.85 -53.51
CA GLU A 126 -32.97 26.72 -54.59
C GLU A 126 -32.13 25.95 -55.61
N LYS A 127 -31.22 25.08 -55.14
CA LYS A 127 -30.31 24.31 -56.01
C LYS A 127 -30.98 23.09 -56.67
N GLN A 128 -32.19 22.72 -56.24
CA GLN A 128 -32.94 21.53 -56.69
C GLN A 128 -32.07 20.28 -56.60
N LEU A 129 -31.60 20.00 -55.38
CA LEU A 129 -30.78 18.82 -55.10
C LEU A 129 -31.55 17.52 -55.43
N PRO A 130 -30.83 16.43 -55.80
CA PRO A 130 -31.46 15.13 -55.95
C PRO A 130 -32.09 14.68 -54.63
N ARG A 131 -33.14 13.87 -54.72
CA ARG A 131 -33.79 13.25 -53.56
C ARG A 131 -32.78 12.45 -52.76
N ARG A 132 -32.85 12.52 -51.43
CA ARG A 132 -31.96 11.78 -50.53
C ARG A 132 -32.02 10.29 -50.86
N ALA A 133 -30.89 9.73 -51.29
CA ALA A 133 -30.80 8.28 -51.52
C ALA A 133 -31.14 7.54 -50.22
N PRO A 134 -31.89 6.42 -50.25
CA PRO A 134 -32.18 5.62 -49.06
C PRO A 134 -30.88 5.22 -48.37
N GLU A 135 -30.81 5.48 -47.06
CA GLU A 135 -29.62 5.23 -46.27
C GLU A 135 -29.45 3.72 -46.12
N VAL A 136 -28.42 3.15 -46.76
CA VAL A 136 -28.10 1.73 -46.63
C VAL A 136 -27.59 1.53 -45.20
N THR A 137 -28.37 0.85 -44.37
CA THR A 137 -28.11 0.67 -42.94
C THR A 137 -26.81 -0.07 -42.71
N ALA A 138 -25.76 0.67 -42.35
CA ALA A 138 -24.46 0.14 -41.96
C ALA A 138 -24.45 -0.19 -40.46
N GLU A 139 -24.12 -1.45 -40.16
CA GLU A 139 -23.87 -2.03 -38.83
C GLU A 139 -25.07 -2.14 -37.86
N GLU A 140 -25.04 -3.20 -37.05
CA GLU A 140 -26.06 -3.52 -36.03
C GLU A 140 -25.89 -2.67 -34.77
N ARG A 141 -26.01 -1.35 -34.91
CA ARG A 141 -25.98 -0.43 -33.76
C ARG A 141 -27.21 -0.64 -32.87
N VAL A 142 -27.03 -0.47 -31.57
CA VAL A 142 -28.09 -0.61 -30.56
C VAL A 142 -28.50 0.75 -29.99
N ASP A 143 -29.71 0.85 -29.47
CA ASP A 143 -30.18 2.04 -28.76
C ASP A 143 -29.36 2.24 -27.45
N ILE A 144 -29.00 3.49 -27.18
CA ILE A 144 -28.31 3.92 -25.97
C ILE A 144 -29.19 5.00 -25.33
N ALA A 145 -29.88 4.64 -24.24
CA ALA A 145 -30.66 5.59 -23.46
C ALA A 145 -29.77 6.73 -22.91
N PRO A 146 -30.32 7.95 -22.69
CA PRO A 146 -29.58 9.08 -22.13
C PRO A 146 -28.83 8.70 -20.85
N LEU A 147 -27.52 8.95 -20.84
CA LEU A 147 -26.62 8.61 -19.74
C LEU A 147 -26.67 9.65 -18.61
N VAL A 148 -26.87 10.94 -18.91
CA VAL A 148 -26.90 11.99 -17.87
C VAL A 148 -28.33 12.21 -17.36
N THR A 149 -28.47 12.34 -16.04
CA THR A 149 -29.76 12.54 -15.35
C THR A 149 -29.95 13.96 -14.82
N THR A 150 -28.98 14.83 -15.07
CA THR A 150 -29.02 16.25 -14.73
C THR A 150 -29.71 17.06 -15.82
N HIS A 151 -30.50 18.04 -15.42
CA HIS A 151 -31.05 19.06 -16.30
C HIS A 151 -30.66 20.43 -15.73
N TRP A 152 -29.35 20.72 -15.80
CA TRP A 152 -28.74 21.92 -15.22
C TRP A 152 -28.88 23.14 -16.14
N ASP A 153 -28.51 24.30 -15.60
CA ASP A 153 -28.67 25.60 -16.25
C ASP A 153 -27.38 26.44 -16.10
N GLN A 154 -27.41 27.68 -16.56
CA GLN A 154 -26.31 28.65 -16.44
C GLN A 154 -26.64 29.83 -15.53
N GLY A 155 -27.92 30.04 -15.19
CA GLY A 155 -28.37 31.08 -14.26
C GLY A 155 -28.27 30.70 -12.78
N TRP A 156 -29.16 31.26 -11.96
CA TRP A 156 -29.28 30.90 -10.54
C TRP A 156 -29.89 29.49 -10.39
N PRO A 157 -29.45 28.66 -9.42
CA PRO A 157 -28.40 28.91 -8.43
C PRO A 157 -26.98 28.56 -8.91
N TYR A 158 -26.84 28.02 -10.12
CA TYR A 158 -25.60 27.48 -10.69
C TYR A 158 -24.46 28.51 -10.72
N ASN A 159 -24.77 29.80 -10.95
CA ASN A 159 -23.80 30.87 -11.03
C ASN A 159 -23.52 31.64 -9.72
N ASN A 160 -23.98 31.18 -8.55
CA ASN A 160 -23.84 31.92 -7.29
C ASN A 160 -22.38 32.25 -6.90
N LEU A 161 -21.40 31.47 -7.37
CA LEU A 161 -19.96 31.70 -7.14
C LEU A 161 -19.18 32.20 -8.37
N CYS A 162 -19.87 32.56 -9.45
CA CYS A 162 -19.28 33.27 -10.59
C CYS A 162 -18.93 34.73 -10.22
N PRO A 163 -18.07 35.42 -10.99
CA PRO A 163 -17.81 36.85 -10.80
C PRO A 163 -19.08 37.69 -11.02
N ASP A 164 -19.15 38.86 -10.37
CA ASP A 164 -20.19 39.84 -10.70
C ASP A 164 -19.90 40.53 -12.04
N LEU A 165 -20.92 41.02 -12.70
CA LEU A 165 -20.80 41.92 -13.85
C LEU A 165 -20.37 43.32 -13.41
N LYS A 166 -19.50 43.97 -14.19
CA LYS A 166 -19.01 45.34 -13.95
C LYS A 166 -20.13 46.39 -14.06
N ASN A 167 -21.19 46.09 -14.81
CA ASN A 167 -22.38 46.95 -14.96
C ASN A 167 -23.34 46.90 -13.74
N GLY A 168 -23.12 45.99 -12.79
CA GLY A 168 -23.96 45.84 -11.59
C GLY A 168 -25.18 44.92 -11.75
N ASN A 169 -25.42 44.31 -12.92
CA ASN A 169 -26.57 43.45 -13.19
C ASN A 169 -26.44 42.02 -12.61
N GLY A 170 -25.88 41.90 -11.41
CA GLY A 170 -25.71 40.61 -10.71
C GLY A 170 -24.50 39.80 -11.17
N LYS A 171 -24.65 38.47 -11.12
CA LYS A 171 -23.62 37.46 -11.45
C LYS A 171 -23.53 37.21 -12.96
N ALA A 172 -22.32 36.99 -13.47
CA ALA A 172 -22.11 36.41 -14.79
C ALA A 172 -22.75 35.00 -14.89
N LEU A 173 -23.09 34.54 -16.09
CA LEU A 173 -23.54 33.15 -16.29
C LEU A 173 -22.37 32.16 -16.13
N THR A 174 -22.65 30.90 -15.82
CA THR A 174 -21.61 29.84 -15.77
C THR A 174 -20.95 29.62 -17.13
N GLY A 175 -21.72 29.76 -18.21
CA GLY A 175 -21.34 29.42 -19.57
C GLY A 175 -21.65 27.97 -19.93
N CYS A 176 -22.14 27.76 -21.16
CA CYS A 176 -22.54 26.44 -21.67
C CYS A 176 -21.43 25.39 -21.55
N VAL A 177 -20.17 25.78 -21.80
CA VAL A 177 -18.99 24.91 -21.64
C VAL A 177 -18.81 24.46 -20.19
N ALA A 178 -19.01 25.33 -19.19
CA ALA A 178 -18.94 24.95 -17.79
C ALA A 178 -20.10 24.03 -17.39
N THR A 179 -21.34 24.38 -17.77
CA THR A 179 -22.52 23.58 -17.43
C THR A 179 -22.47 22.19 -18.04
N ALA A 180 -22.14 22.06 -19.33
CA ALA A 180 -21.98 20.75 -19.98
C ALA A 180 -20.84 19.94 -19.34
N THR A 181 -19.68 20.55 -19.07
CA THR A 181 -18.55 19.89 -18.39
C THR A 181 -18.94 19.43 -16.98
N ALA A 182 -19.65 20.26 -16.22
CA ALA A 182 -20.11 19.94 -14.87
C ALA A 182 -21.10 18.76 -14.86
N GLN A 183 -22.00 18.66 -15.85
CA GLN A 183 -22.90 17.50 -15.98
C GLN A 183 -22.14 16.20 -16.31
N VAL A 184 -21.09 16.25 -17.16
CA VAL A 184 -20.23 15.09 -17.43
C VAL A 184 -19.41 14.68 -16.19
N LEU A 185 -18.87 15.65 -15.44
CA LEU A 185 -18.20 15.39 -14.15
C LEU A 185 -19.18 14.76 -13.15
N TYR A 186 -20.41 15.25 -13.07
CA TYR A 186 -21.42 14.73 -12.15
C TYR A 186 -21.93 13.35 -12.54
N TYR A 187 -22.02 13.00 -13.82
CA TYR A 187 -22.29 11.62 -14.23
C TYR A 187 -21.27 10.65 -13.63
N TRP A 188 -19.99 11.03 -13.62
CA TRP A 188 -18.89 10.22 -13.10
C TRP A 188 -18.65 10.32 -11.58
N HIS A 189 -19.40 11.14 -10.83
CA HIS A 189 -19.02 11.58 -9.47
C HIS A 189 -18.62 10.48 -8.48
N LYS A 190 -19.21 9.29 -8.58
CA LYS A 190 -18.93 8.15 -7.69
C LYS A 190 -17.53 7.55 -7.85
N ASP A 191 -16.95 7.70 -9.04
CA ASP A 191 -15.56 7.30 -9.36
C ASP A 191 -14.58 8.48 -9.18
N LEU A 192 -15.04 9.66 -8.77
CA LEU A 192 -14.23 10.86 -8.57
C LEU A 192 -13.99 11.16 -7.08
N THR A 193 -12.92 11.89 -6.78
CA THR A 193 -12.62 12.30 -5.41
C THR A 193 -13.56 13.43 -4.94
N ASN A 194 -13.80 13.50 -3.63
CA ASN A 194 -14.55 14.59 -2.99
C ASN A 194 -13.75 15.90 -2.84
N VAL A 195 -12.55 15.99 -3.42
CA VAL A 195 -11.69 17.20 -3.45
C VAL A 195 -11.03 17.44 -4.81
N THR A 196 -10.66 18.69 -5.09
CA THR A 196 -9.83 19.05 -6.25
C THR A 196 -8.39 18.59 -6.08
N LEU A 197 -7.79 18.05 -7.15
CA LEU A 197 -6.37 17.65 -7.18
C LEU A 197 -5.41 18.82 -7.48
N ALA A 198 -5.93 19.92 -8.05
CA ALA A 198 -5.17 21.12 -8.38
C ALA A 198 -5.96 22.40 -8.01
N ALA A 199 -5.23 23.52 -7.91
CA ALA A 199 -5.80 24.84 -7.67
C ALA A 199 -6.24 25.54 -8.96
N THR A 200 -7.18 26.49 -8.85
CA THR A 200 -7.52 27.45 -9.91
C THR A 200 -7.00 28.85 -9.52
N SER A 201 -6.40 29.55 -10.48
CA SER A 201 -6.02 30.96 -10.32
C SER A 201 -7.24 31.88 -10.35
N SER A 202 -7.13 33.06 -9.73
CA SER A 202 -8.00 34.20 -10.06
C SER A 202 -7.50 34.88 -11.34
N TYR A 203 -8.41 35.46 -12.11
CA TYR A 203 -8.10 36.19 -13.35
C TYR A 203 -9.28 37.08 -13.78
N VAL A 204 -9.02 38.02 -14.68
CA VAL A 204 -10.03 38.77 -15.44
C VAL A 204 -9.90 38.35 -16.90
N ALA A 205 -10.99 37.85 -17.51
CA ALA A 205 -11.06 37.52 -18.92
C ALA A 205 -12.28 38.20 -19.54
N GLY A 206 -12.05 39.07 -20.54
CA GLY A 206 -13.08 39.90 -21.15
C GLY A 206 -13.45 41.15 -20.33
N ASP A 207 -14.32 41.97 -20.92
CA ASP A 207 -14.63 43.29 -20.38
C ASP A 207 -15.90 43.36 -19.51
N GLU A 208 -16.74 42.34 -19.49
CA GLU A 208 -18.04 42.38 -18.79
C GLU A 208 -17.98 42.02 -17.30
N ALA A 209 -17.16 41.06 -16.89
CA ALA A 209 -17.11 40.53 -15.52
C ALA A 209 -15.92 41.03 -14.69
N LYS A 210 -16.07 41.03 -13.37
CA LYS A 210 -14.99 41.25 -12.39
C LYS A 210 -14.06 40.02 -12.33
N GLU A 211 -13.01 40.10 -11.50
CA GLU A 211 -12.07 39.00 -11.27
C GLU A 211 -12.75 37.74 -10.71
N THR A 212 -12.32 36.58 -11.19
CA THR A 212 -12.77 35.25 -10.73
C THR A 212 -12.22 34.89 -9.34
N ARG A 213 -12.89 33.97 -8.64
CA ARG A 213 -12.38 33.43 -7.37
C ARG A 213 -11.34 32.33 -7.61
N ALA A 214 -10.20 32.43 -6.94
CA ALA A 214 -9.25 31.32 -6.81
C ALA A 214 -9.76 30.23 -5.85
N PHE A 215 -9.51 28.97 -6.17
CA PHE A 215 -9.81 27.81 -5.33
C PHE A 215 -8.53 26.98 -5.14
N PRO A 216 -8.12 26.62 -3.92
CA PRO A 216 -6.92 25.82 -3.68
C PRO A 216 -7.10 24.35 -4.14
N ALA A 217 -5.99 23.61 -4.27
CA ALA A 217 -6.03 22.15 -4.25
C ALA A 217 -6.59 21.67 -2.89
N GLY A 218 -7.31 20.56 -2.86
CA GLY A 218 -8.06 20.12 -1.69
C GLY A 218 -9.43 20.80 -1.52
N THR A 219 -9.89 21.62 -2.47
CA THR A 219 -11.23 22.23 -2.40
C THR A 219 -12.30 21.15 -2.45
N GLN A 220 -13.17 21.10 -1.45
CA GLN A 220 -14.22 20.09 -1.33
C GLN A 220 -15.29 20.22 -2.41
N ILE A 221 -15.68 19.09 -3.01
CA ILE A 221 -16.76 18.96 -3.98
C ILE A 221 -17.81 18.01 -3.39
N LYS A 222 -18.97 18.54 -3.01
CA LYS A 222 -19.99 17.82 -2.21
C LYS A 222 -21.03 17.17 -3.11
N TRP A 223 -20.63 16.12 -3.84
CA TRP A 223 -21.44 15.50 -4.90
C TRP A 223 -22.84 15.07 -4.43
N ASP A 224 -22.98 14.50 -3.23
CA ASP A 224 -24.26 14.04 -2.66
C ASP A 224 -25.24 15.15 -2.28
N LEU A 225 -24.74 16.39 -2.17
CA LEU A 225 -25.57 17.59 -1.99
C LEU A 225 -25.95 18.22 -3.34
N MET A 226 -25.48 17.68 -4.46
CA MET A 226 -25.94 18.10 -5.77
C MET A 226 -27.27 17.42 -6.14
N ARG A 227 -28.09 18.12 -6.93
CA ARG A 227 -29.41 17.66 -7.37
C ARG A 227 -29.48 17.59 -8.89
N ALA A 228 -30.28 16.68 -9.44
CA ALA A 228 -30.52 16.57 -10.88
C ALA A 228 -31.08 17.87 -11.51
N LYS A 229 -31.93 18.59 -10.77
CA LYS A 229 -32.45 19.92 -11.09
C LYS A 229 -32.63 20.71 -9.79
N TYR A 230 -32.66 22.03 -9.88
CA TYR A 230 -32.82 22.94 -8.74
C TYR A 230 -34.10 23.79 -8.85
N GLY A 231 -34.59 24.23 -7.69
CA GLY A 231 -35.71 25.15 -7.52
C GLY A 231 -35.62 25.91 -6.19
N THR A 232 -35.92 25.26 -5.07
CA THR A 232 -36.04 25.91 -3.74
C THR A 232 -35.20 25.24 -2.65
N GLU A 233 -34.05 24.67 -3.00
CA GLU A 233 -33.20 23.93 -2.06
C GLU A 233 -32.44 24.84 -1.06
N PRO A 234 -32.01 24.26 0.10
CA PRO A 234 -31.15 24.97 1.05
C PRO A 234 -29.82 25.46 0.47
N GLU A 235 -29.15 26.34 1.20
CA GLU A 235 -27.95 27.06 0.73
C GLU A 235 -26.78 26.12 0.45
N GLU A 236 -26.66 25.05 1.22
CA GLU A 236 -25.60 24.05 1.15
C GLU A 236 -25.62 23.32 -0.20
N TYR A 237 -26.83 22.98 -0.68
CA TYR A 237 -27.08 22.33 -1.97
C TYR A 237 -26.79 23.30 -3.12
N ARG A 238 -27.30 24.53 -3.03
CA ARG A 238 -27.05 25.61 -4.00
C ARG A 238 -25.55 25.96 -4.08
N THR A 239 -24.84 25.91 -2.96
CA THR A 239 -23.40 26.17 -2.87
C THR A 239 -22.57 25.00 -3.42
N ALA A 240 -23.00 23.75 -3.21
CA ALA A 240 -22.32 22.59 -3.76
C ALA A 240 -22.23 22.66 -5.29
N ILE A 241 -23.35 22.91 -5.98
CA ILE A 241 -23.35 23.06 -7.45
C ILE A 241 -22.60 24.30 -7.92
N ALA A 242 -22.78 25.45 -7.25
CA ALA A 242 -22.07 26.68 -7.62
C ALA A 242 -20.54 26.54 -7.45
N THR A 243 -20.08 25.72 -6.50
CA THR A 243 -18.65 25.42 -6.31
C THR A 243 -18.11 24.61 -7.49
N LEU A 244 -18.83 23.57 -7.93
CA LEU A 244 -18.46 22.80 -9.13
C LEU A 244 -18.39 23.71 -10.37
N MET A 245 -19.43 24.50 -10.62
CA MET A 245 -19.50 25.41 -11.77
C MET A 245 -18.35 26.43 -11.79
N ALA A 246 -18.06 27.06 -10.64
CA ALA A 246 -16.99 28.05 -10.53
C ALA A 246 -15.58 27.43 -10.65
N VAL A 247 -15.35 26.24 -10.08
CA VAL A 247 -14.09 25.49 -10.23
C VAL A 247 -13.88 25.07 -11.69
N VAL A 248 -14.92 24.58 -12.37
CA VAL A 248 -14.86 24.18 -13.79
C VAL A 248 -14.58 25.38 -14.69
N GLY A 249 -15.39 26.45 -14.61
CA GLY A 249 -15.20 27.63 -15.45
C GLY A 249 -13.91 28.39 -15.14
N GLY A 250 -13.49 28.40 -13.87
CA GLY A 250 -12.19 28.90 -13.43
C GLY A 250 -11.04 28.11 -14.05
N GLY A 251 -11.04 26.79 -13.91
CA GLY A 251 -9.99 25.90 -14.43
C GLY A 251 -9.93 25.82 -15.96
N ALA A 252 -11.04 26.07 -16.66
CA ALA A 252 -11.11 26.17 -18.12
C ALA A 252 -10.75 27.57 -18.67
N GLY A 253 -10.52 28.56 -17.82
CA GLY A 253 -10.16 29.93 -18.24
C GLY A 253 -11.25 30.61 -19.08
N LEU A 254 -12.52 30.47 -18.70
CA LEU A 254 -13.66 31.01 -19.46
C LEU A 254 -13.74 32.54 -19.37
N THR A 255 -14.19 33.16 -20.47
CA THR A 255 -14.48 34.60 -20.56
C THR A 255 -15.86 34.86 -19.99
N TYR A 256 -15.94 35.29 -18.72
CA TYR A 256 -17.20 35.52 -18.02
C TYR A 256 -17.91 36.81 -18.46
N GLY A 257 -19.24 36.75 -18.59
CA GLY A 257 -20.06 37.90 -18.94
C GLY A 257 -21.56 37.65 -18.77
N SER A 258 -22.37 38.53 -19.37
CA SER A 258 -23.81 38.32 -19.56
C SER A 258 -24.10 37.14 -20.49
N SER A 259 -23.16 36.83 -21.39
CA SER A 259 -22.91 35.50 -21.95
C SER A 259 -21.46 35.12 -21.65
N THR A 260 -21.22 33.86 -21.27
CA THR A 260 -19.89 33.37 -20.85
C THR A 260 -19.34 32.40 -21.90
N GLY A 261 -18.18 32.73 -22.48
CA GLY A 261 -17.61 32.05 -23.65
C GLY A 261 -16.33 31.26 -23.38
N GLY A 262 -16.08 30.23 -24.20
CA GLY A 262 -14.85 29.43 -24.21
C GLY A 262 -14.92 28.24 -25.17
N TYR A 263 -13.93 27.34 -25.11
CA TYR A 263 -13.81 26.16 -26.01
C TYR A 263 -13.76 24.84 -25.22
N PRO A 264 -14.39 23.75 -25.70
CA PRO A 264 -14.34 22.43 -25.04
C PRO A 264 -12.94 21.91 -24.72
N ARG A 265 -11.95 22.06 -25.62
CA ARG A 265 -10.55 21.68 -25.35
C ARG A 265 -9.95 22.26 -24.07
N ASN A 266 -10.40 23.44 -23.61
CA ASN A 266 -9.89 24.01 -22.36
C ASN A 266 -10.24 23.12 -21.16
N CYS A 267 -11.38 22.43 -21.21
CA CYS A 267 -11.84 21.52 -20.17
C CYS A 267 -11.01 20.23 -20.08
N ILE A 268 -10.15 19.91 -21.07
CA ILE A 268 -9.15 18.84 -20.93
C ILE A 268 -8.30 19.08 -19.68
N ASN A 269 -7.90 20.32 -19.40
CA ASN A 269 -7.12 20.64 -18.20
C ASN A 269 -7.93 20.48 -16.90
N VAL A 270 -9.23 20.77 -16.94
CA VAL A 270 -10.15 20.57 -15.80
C VAL A 270 -10.29 19.08 -15.50
N PHE A 271 -10.63 18.27 -16.51
CA PHE A 271 -10.65 16.81 -16.40
C PHE A 271 -9.28 16.28 -15.93
N LYS A 272 -8.19 16.61 -16.62
CA LYS A 272 -6.85 16.03 -16.40
C LYS A 272 -6.21 16.41 -15.07
N ASN A 273 -6.29 17.68 -14.65
CA ASN A 273 -5.51 18.20 -13.51
C ASN A 273 -6.35 18.46 -12.26
N ILE A 274 -7.63 18.85 -12.40
CA ILE A 274 -8.48 19.19 -11.26
C ILE A 274 -9.25 17.97 -10.75
N PHE A 275 -9.77 17.13 -11.65
CA PHE A 275 -10.62 15.98 -11.31
C PHE A 275 -9.98 14.61 -11.54
N GLY A 276 -8.76 14.53 -12.10
CA GLY A 276 -8.04 13.27 -12.28
C GLY A 276 -8.71 12.34 -13.30
N MET A 277 -9.10 12.88 -14.45
CA MET A 277 -9.83 12.18 -15.52
C MET A 277 -9.07 12.17 -16.84
N ASN A 278 -9.47 11.25 -17.72
CA ASN A 278 -9.10 11.22 -19.12
C ASN A 278 -10.01 12.13 -19.95
N GLY A 279 -9.63 12.37 -21.20
CA GLY A 279 -10.37 13.23 -22.13
C GLY A 279 -9.45 13.80 -23.20
N GLY A 280 -9.85 13.70 -24.47
CA GLY A 280 -9.13 14.26 -25.61
C GLY A 280 -10.09 14.97 -26.57
N ALA A 281 -9.79 16.23 -26.89
CA ALA A 281 -10.59 16.97 -27.88
C ALA A 281 -10.29 16.47 -29.29
N GLN A 282 -11.35 16.22 -30.04
CA GLN A 282 -11.35 15.94 -31.47
C GLN A 282 -12.13 17.05 -32.17
N LYS A 283 -11.64 17.49 -33.33
CA LYS A 283 -12.39 18.38 -34.23
C LYS A 283 -12.94 17.54 -35.37
N TYR A 284 -14.18 17.79 -35.79
CA TYR A 284 -14.74 17.16 -36.99
C TYR A 284 -13.93 17.52 -38.25
N LYS A 285 -13.47 18.78 -38.33
CA LYS A 285 -12.59 19.31 -39.37
C LYS A 285 -11.63 20.35 -38.80
N ASP A 286 -10.47 20.48 -39.43
CA ASP A 286 -9.48 21.50 -39.10
C ASP A 286 -9.08 22.29 -40.35
N SER A 287 -9.15 23.63 -40.28
CA SER A 287 -8.96 24.55 -41.40
C SER A 287 -7.48 24.72 -41.78
N GLY A 288 -6.86 23.61 -42.19
CA GLY A 288 -5.43 23.49 -42.52
C GLY A 288 -4.88 22.07 -42.38
N GLY A 289 -5.59 21.16 -41.69
CA GLY A 289 -5.14 19.79 -41.43
C GLY A 289 -5.51 18.78 -42.52
N SER A 290 -4.78 17.66 -42.58
CA SER A 290 -5.12 16.47 -43.37
C SER A 290 -6.31 15.69 -42.80
N ASP A 291 -6.56 15.82 -41.50
CA ASP A 291 -7.29 14.83 -40.70
C ASP A 291 -8.77 15.19 -40.55
N ASN A 292 -9.43 15.49 -41.66
CA ASN A 292 -10.86 15.82 -41.70
C ASN A 292 -11.69 14.53 -41.69
N PHE A 293 -12.54 14.35 -40.67
CA PHE A 293 -13.38 13.15 -40.57
C PHE A 293 -14.54 13.17 -41.58
N SER A 294 -14.95 11.98 -42.04
CA SER A 294 -16.24 11.80 -42.69
C SER A 294 -17.35 11.79 -41.65
N ASP A 295 -18.59 12.03 -42.08
CA ASP A 295 -19.79 11.97 -41.24
C ASP A 295 -19.97 10.60 -40.56
N GLU A 296 -19.63 9.53 -41.30
CA GLU A 296 -19.64 8.16 -40.83
C GLU A 296 -18.59 7.92 -39.74
N ILE A 297 -17.33 8.35 -39.95
CA ILE A 297 -16.27 8.18 -38.93
C ILE A 297 -16.60 9.01 -37.69
N TRP A 298 -17.05 10.26 -37.85
CA TRP A 298 -17.44 11.13 -36.74
C TRP A 298 -18.58 10.53 -35.92
N ALA A 299 -19.68 10.13 -36.56
CA ALA A 299 -20.80 9.46 -35.89
C ALA A 299 -20.43 8.09 -35.31
N THR A 300 -19.37 7.42 -35.79
CA THR A 300 -18.85 6.18 -35.21
C THR A 300 -18.03 6.45 -33.96
N MET A 301 -17.20 7.50 -33.95
CA MET A 301 -16.45 7.93 -32.77
C MET A 301 -17.39 8.33 -31.62
N LEU A 302 -18.43 9.12 -31.90
CA LEU A 302 -19.43 9.49 -30.89
C LEU A 302 -20.22 8.26 -30.38
N TYR A 303 -20.65 7.38 -31.28
CA TYR A 303 -21.38 6.16 -30.89
C TYR A 303 -20.53 5.24 -30.00
N ASN A 304 -19.24 5.08 -30.30
CA ASN A 304 -18.35 4.22 -29.53
C ASN A 304 -18.07 4.74 -28.11
N ASP A 305 -17.95 6.06 -27.91
CA ASP A 305 -17.82 6.63 -26.56
C ASP A 305 -19.09 6.37 -25.72
N LEU A 306 -20.27 6.60 -26.31
CA LEU A 306 -21.56 6.33 -25.66
C LEU A 306 -21.79 4.83 -25.37
N LEU A 307 -21.33 3.95 -26.25
CA LEU A 307 -21.39 2.50 -26.06
C LEU A 307 -20.53 2.08 -24.86
N ASN A 308 -19.36 2.69 -24.70
CA ASN A 308 -18.47 2.61 -23.54
C ASN A 308 -18.95 3.41 -22.31
N LYS A 309 -20.19 3.94 -22.34
CA LYS A 309 -20.83 4.69 -21.23
C LYS A 309 -20.09 5.98 -20.85
N SER A 310 -19.47 6.64 -21.82
CA SER A 310 -18.82 7.95 -21.72
C SER A 310 -19.72 9.04 -22.34
N PRO A 311 -20.34 9.93 -21.54
CA PRO A 311 -21.04 11.10 -22.06
C PRO A 311 -20.06 12.15 -22.60
N ILE A 312 -20.40 12.74 -23.73
CA ILE A 312 -19.49 13.53 -24.55
C ILE A 312 -19.76 15.03 -24.35
N LEU A 313 -18.75 15.79 -23.96
CA LEU A 313 -18.79 17.25 -24.05
C LEU A 313 -18.67 17.64 -25.54
N TYR A 314 -19.76 18.12 -26.13
CA TYR A 314 -19.88 18.41 -27.56
C TYR A 314 -20.12 19.90 -27.79
N ALA A 315 -19.62 20.46 -28.89
CA ALA A 315 -19.91 21.84 -29.27
C ALA A 315 -19.96 22.03 -30.79
N GLY A 316 -20.77 23.01 -31.20
CA GLY A 316 -20.83 23.52 -32.56
C GLY A 316 -20.68 25.03 -32.57
N CYS A 317 -20.13 25.57 -33.65
CA CYS A 317 -19.93 27.00 -33.85
C CYS A 317 -20.04 27.36 -35.34
N MET A 318 -20.73 28.46 -35.63
CA MET A 318 -20.85 29.03 -36.97
C MET A 318 -20.29 30.44 -37.03
N GLU A 319 -19.73 30.78 -38.19
CA GLU A 319 -19.62 32.15 -38.65
C GLU A 319 -20.82 32.50 -39.54
N TYR A 320 -21.31 33.73 -39.41
CA TYR A 320 -22.30 34.30 -40.31
C TYR A 320 -22.03 35.79 -40.50
N LYS A 321 -22.61 36.40 -41.53
CA LYS A 321 -22.59 37.86 -41.70
C LYS A 321 -23.90 38.44 -41.23
N ASP A 322 -23.84 39.48 -40.39
CA ASP A 322 -25.02 40.24 -40.00
C ASP A 322 -25.51 41.15 -41.14
N ASP A 323 -26.62 41.87 -40.90
CA ASP A 323 -27.22 42.79 -41.88
C ASP A 323 -26.29 43.95 -42.34
N LYS A 324 -25.14 44.15 -41.67
CA LYS A 324 -24.11 45.13 -42.02
C LYS A 324 -22.94 44.50 -42.78
N GLY A 325 -22.91 43.17 -42.89
CA GLY A 325 -21.84 42.39 -43.50
C GLY A 325 -20.69 42.04 -42.54
N GLU A 326 -20.80 42.36 -41.25
CA GLU A 326 -19.79 42.01 -40.25
C GLU A 326 -19.85 40.51 -39.95
N VAL A 327 -18.70 39.83 -39.95
CA VAL A 327 -18.65 38.42 -39.53
C VAL A 327 -18.87 38.34 -38.01
N LYS A 328 -19.89 37.57 -37.62
CA LYS A 328 -20.22 37.19 -36.24
C LYS A 328 -19.94 35.70 -36.07
N THR A 329 -19.40 35.34 -34.92
CA THR A 329 -19.09 33.95 -34.55
C THR A 329 -19.98 33.57 -33.38
N GLU A 330 -20.80 32.54 -33.54
CA GLU A 330 -21.75 32.07 -32.54
C GLU A 330 -21.61 30.56 -32.37
N GLY A 331 -21.46 30.11 -31.12
CA GLY A 331 -21.30 28.69 -30.81
C GLY A 331 -21.75 28.35 -29.39
N HIS A 332 -22.04 27.07 -29.18
CA HIS A 332 -22.64 26.56 -27.96
C HIS A 332 -22.14 25.14 -27.65
N ALA A 333 -22.03 24.80 -26.37
CA ALA A 333 -21.63 23.50 -25.88
C ALA A 333 -22.76 22.80 -25.11
N VAL A 334 -22.85 21.49 -25.30
CA VAL A 334 -23.95 20.60 -24.88
C VAL A 334 -23.34 19.27 -24.44
N VAL A 335 -24.12 18.41 -23.77
CA VAL A 335 -23.70 17.01 -23.58
C VAL A 335 -24.41 16.15 -24.62
N VAL A 336 -23.64 15.35 -25.37
CA VAL A 336 -24.18 14.24 -26.17
C VAL A 336 -24.05 12.97 -25.35
N ASP A 337 -25.18 12.36 -25.00
CA ASP A 337 -25.24 11.33 -23.95
C ASP A 337 -26.13 10.12 -24.28
N GLY A 338 -26.64 10.01 -25.51
CA GLY A 338 -27.47 8.87 -25.94
C GLY A 338 -27.51 8.72 -27.46
N TYR A 339 -28.09 7.63 -27.95
CA TYR A 339 -28.19 7.30 -29.38
C TYR A 339 -29.43 6.43 -29.68
N GLN A 340 -30.03 6.60 -30.85
CA GLN A 340 -31.14 5.79 -31.32
C GLN A 340 -30.84 5.16 -32.69
N ALA A 341 -30.75 3.83 -32.72
CA ALA A 341 -30.39 3.05 -33.91
C ALA A 341 -31.45 3.14 -35.02
N LYS A 342 -32.73 3.25 -34.67
CA LYS A 342 -33.84 3.41 -35.65
C LYS A 342 -33.71 4.66 -36.53
N THR A 343 -33.05 5.71 -36.03
CA THR A 343 -33.03 7.04 -36.66
C THR A 343 -31.63 7.58 -36.94
N GLY A 344 -30.59 6.98 -36.34
CA GLY A 344 -29.23 7.49 -36.39
C GLY A 344 -29.00 8.76 -35.57
N PHE A 345 -29.96 9.15 -34.73
CA PHE A 345 -29.89 10.38 -33.94
C PHE A 345 -29.20 10.16 -32.60
N PHE A 346 -28.50 11.20 -32.15
CA PHE A 346 -27.87 11.28 -30.85
C PHE A 346 -28.76 12.08 -29.90
N HIS A 347 -28.79 11.71 -28.61
CA HIS A 347 -29.45 12.51 -27.58
C HIS A 347 -28.54 13.67 -27.17
N PHE A 348 -29.14 14.85 -27.01
CA PHE A 348 -28.51 16.10 -26.61
C PHE A 348 -29.18 16.63 -25.34
N ASN A 349 -28.37 16.83 -24.30
CA ASN A 349 -28.72 17.63 -23.13
C ASN A 349 -28.24 19.07 -23.35
N MET A 350 -29.18 20.02 -23.34
CA MET A 350 -28.99 21.40 -23.75
C MET A 350 -28.34 22.28 -22.67
N GLY A 351 -28.19 21.80 -21.43
CA GLY A 351 -27.71 22.62 -20.31
C GLY A 351 -28.59 23.85 -20.03
N TRP A 352 -29.90 23.70 -20.25
CA TRP A 352 -30.91 24.77 -20.22
C TRP A 352 -32.16 24.34 -19.44
N SER A 353 -31.99 23.87 -18.20
CA SER A 353 -33.06 23.36 -17.33
C SER A 353 -33.86 22.16 -17.88
N GLY A 354 -33.36 21.51 -18.92
CA GLY A 354 -34.02 20.42 -19.66
C GLY A 354 -34.92 20.88 -20.81
N GLN A 355 -34.96 22.18 -21.10
CA GLN A 355 -35.78 22.71 -22.20
C GLN A 355 -35.19 22.30 -23.54
N SER A 356 -35.96 21.52 -24.29
CA SER A 356 -35.61 20.93 -25.59
C SER A 356 -34.45 19.93 -25.58
N ASP A 357 -34.19 19.25 -24.46
CA ASP A 357 -33.41 18.02 -24.46
C ASP A 357 -34.08 16.98 -25.39
N GLY A 358 -33.32 16.27 -26.22
CA GLY A 358 -33.89 15.39 -27.25
C GLY A 358 -32.91 14.85 -28.27
N TYR A 359 -33.43 14.23 -29.33
CA TYR A 359 -32.68 13.48 -30.33
C TYR A 359 -32.50 14.25 -31.64
N PHE A 360 -31.24 14.43 -32.06
CA PHE A 360 -30.84 15.24 -33.21
C PHE A 360 -29.69 14.59 -33.99
N THR A 361 -29.41 15.04 -35.21
CA THR A 361 -28.34 14.48 -36.06
C THR A 361 -27.00 15.24 -35.93
N VAL A 362 -25.89 14.51 -36.08
CA VAL A 362 -24.52 15.08 -36.06
C VAL A 362 -23.91 15.24 -37.47
N ALA A 363 -24.60 14.71 -38.50
CA ALA A 363 -24.05 14.42 -39.82
C ALA A 363 -24.49 15.41 -40.93
N ARG A 364 -23.64 15.53 -41.97
CA ARG A 364 -23.88 16.30 -43.20
C ARG A 364 -24.63 15.47 -44.24
N HIS A 365 -25.86 15.87 -44.56
CA HIS A 365 -26.67 15.16 -45.55
C HIS A 365 -26.36 15.62 -46.99
N GLN A 366 -25.66 14.75 -47.73
CA GLN A 366 -25.58 14.65 -49.19
C GLN A 366 -25.10 15.88 -50.03
N SER A 367 -24.23 16.77 -49.52
CA SER A 367 -23.39 17.59 -50.41
C SER A 367 -22.07 18.09 -49.78
N PRO A 368 -20.91 18.09 -50.49
CA PRO A 368 -19.63 18.55 -49.94
C PRO A 368 -19.60 20.01 -49.45
N SER A 369 -20.52 20.88 -49.88
CA SER A 369 -20.49 22.32 -49.58
C SER A 369 -21.55 22.84 -48.60
N TRP A 370 -22.52 22.04 -48.14
CA TRP A 370 -23.57 22.53 -47.22
C TRP A 370 -23.87 21.53 -46.08
N GLY A 371 -24.06 22.07 -44.88
CA GLY A 371 -24.12 21.33 -43.60
C GLY A 371 -23.47 22.14 -42.48
N PHE A 372 -23.28 21.52 -41.30
CA PHE A 372 -22.94 22.11 -39.98
C PHE A 372 -21.61 22.89 -39.85
N ASN A 373 -21.11 23.44 -40.95
CA ASN A 373 -19.69 23.39 -41.25
C ASN A 373 -19.36 24.33 -42.42
N ASP A 374 -19.53 25.63 -42.17
CA ASP A 374 -18.66 26.69 -42.72
C ASP A 374 -17.57 27.09 -41.71
N SER A 375 -17.55 26.49 -40.50
CA SER A 375 -16.63 26.87 -39.42
C SER A 375 -16.16 25.69 -38.56
N TYR A 376 -16.95 25.19 -37.60
CA TYR A 376 -16.38 24.37 -36.51
C TYR A 376 -17.35 23.44 -35.75
N GLN A 377 -16.94 22.18 -35.53
CA GLN A 377 -17.45 21.26 -34.50
C GLN A 377 -16.28 20.70 -33.68
N GLU A 378 -16.49 20.51 -32.38
CA GLU A 378 -15.50 19.93 -31.46
C GLU A 378 -16.19 19.04 -30.41
N ALA A 379 -15.56 17.92 -30.07
CA ALA A 379 -16.03 16.99 -29.05
C ALA A 379 -14.85 16.56 -28.16
N VAL A 380 -15.05 16.45 -26.84
CA VAL A 380 -14.08 15.83 -25.94
C VAL A 380 -14.50 14.39 -25.67
N LEU A 381 -13.72 13.44 -26.19
CA LEU A 381 -13.97 12.00 -26.15
C LEU A 381 -13.06 11.30 -25.14
N GLY A 382 -13.40 10.07 -24.76
CA GLY A 382 -12.68 9.27 -23.77
C GLY A 382 -12.77 9.85 -22.35
N VAL A 383 -13.81 10.65 -22.05
CA VAL A 383 -13.97 11.34 -20.76
C VAL A 383 -14.38 10.32 -19.70
N SER A 384 -13.39 9.84 -18.96
CA SER A 384 -13.53 8.76 -17.98
C SER A 384 -12.64 9.01 -16.75
N PRO A 385 -13.04 8.54 -15.56
CA PRO A 385 -12.20 8.54 -14.37
C PRO A 385 -10.88 7.79 -14.59
N ARG A 386 -9.78 8.30 -14.02
CA ARG A 386 -8.52 7.57 -14.00
C ARG A 386 -8.56 6.47 -12.95
N LYS A 387 -8.65 5.23 -13.40
CA LYS A 387 -8.57 4.07 -12.52
C LYS A 387 -7.11 3.60 -12.42
N PRO A 388 -6.59 3.30 -11.22
CA PRO A 388 -5.32 2.60 -11.09
C PRO A 388 -5.49 1.19 -11.67
N ASN A 389 -4.55 0.76 -12.50
CA ASN A 389 -4.60 -0.53 -13.19
C ASN A 389 -3.46 -1.38 -12.64
N LEU A 390 -3.64 -1.73 -11.36
CA LEU A 390 -2.71 -2.50 -10.56
C LEU A 390 -2.79 -3.97 -10.97
N LYS A 391 -1.65 -4.52 -11.38
CA LYS A 391 -1.42 -5.96 -11.40
C LYS A 391 -0.36 -6.26 -10.36
N ALA A 392 -0.65 -7.19 -9.46
CA ALA A 392 0.36 -7.73 -8.57
C ALA A 392 0.57 -9.21 -8.90
N GLU A 393 1.77 -9.70 -8.69
CA GLU A 393 2.04 -11.13 -8.61
C GLU A 393 2.96 -11.41 -7.43
N PHE A 394 2.74 -12.54 -6.77
CA PHE A 394 3.72 -13.06 -5.83
C PHE A 394 4.90 -13.59 -6.63
N VAL A 395 6.05 -12.92 -6.49
CA VAL A 395 7.31 -13.46 -6.99
C VAL A 395 7.53 -14.78 -6.26
N ILE A 396 7.76 -15.84 -7.03
CA ILE A 396 7.45 -17.23 -6.63
C ILE A 396 8.17 -17.61 -5.32
N ARG A 397 7.49 -18.32 -4.41
CA ARG A 397 7.53 -18.05 -2.96
C ARG A 397 8.05 -19.20 -2.05
N PRO A 398 8.50 -18.87 -0.80
CA PRO A 398 9.02 -19.75 0.27
C PRO A 398 8.43 -21.13 0.56
N LYS A 399 9.34 -21.96 1.06
CA LYS A 399 9.06 -22.86 2.18
C LYS A 399 8.35 -22.07 3.26
N VAL A 400 7.10 -22.38 3.55
CA VAL A 400 6.30 -21.59 4.48
C VAL A 400 6.20 -22.36 5.80
N TYR A 401 7.26 -22.24 6.58
CA TYR A 401 7.39 -22.98 7.83
C TYR A 401 6.46 -22.46 8.93
N VAL A 402 5.92 -23.40 9.71
CA VAL A 402 5.12 -23.11 10.91
C VAL A 402 5.92 -22.40 11.98
N ASN A 403 5.27 -21.48 12.69
CA ASN A 403 5.82 -20.61 13.72
C ASN A 403 7.14 -19.88 13.35
N ARG A 404 7.42 -19.70 12.06
CA ARG A 404 8.46 -18.80 11.54
C ARG A 404 7.85 -17.62 10.80
N MET A 405 8.53 -16.48 10.83
CA MET A 405 8.17 -15.32 10.00
C MET A 405 8.64 -15.60 8.57
N ASN A 406 7.68 -15.83 7.68
CA ASN A 406 7.94 -16.05 6.25
C ASN A 406 7.79 -14.71 5.52
N THR A 407 8.76 -14.35 4.69
CA THR A 407 8.76 -13.10 3.91
C THR A 407 8.34 -13.39 2.48
N PHE A 408 7.51 -12.52 1.90
CA PHE A 408 6.97 -12.70 0.57
C PHE A 408 7.25 -11.46 -0.28
N THR A 409 7.89 -11.67 -1.43
CA THR A 409 8.13 -10.61 -2.41
C THR A 409 6.92 -10.51 -3.34
N ILE A 410 6.47 -9.29 -3.61
CA ILE A 410 5.31 -9.02 -4.47
C ILE A 410 5.74 -7.99 -5.50
N GLU A 411 5.69 -8.37 -6.78
CA GLU A 411 5.92 -7.42 -7.87
C GLU A 411 4.59 -6.79 -8.25
N VAL A 412 4.55 -5.45 -8.28
CA VAL A 412 3.36 -4.67 -8.61
C VAL A 412 3.66 -3.73 -9.76
N VAL A 413 2.82 -3.78 -10.79
CA VAL A 413 2.85 -2.87 -11.94
C VAL A 413 1.57 -2.04 -11.95
N ASN A 414 1.71 -0.72 -11.95
CA ASN A 414 0.59 0.20 -12.11
C ASN A 414 0.52 0.71 -13.55
N ASN A 415 -0.23 0.03 -14.40
CA ASN A 415 -0.51 0.46 -15.79
C ASN A 415 -1.67 1.47 -15.83
N GLY A 416 -1.85 2.22 -14.75
CA GLY A 416 -2.95 3.15 -14.52
C GLY A 416 -2.65 4.53 -15.07
N THR A 417 -3.21 5.55 -14.42
CA THR A 417 -3.01 6.96 -14.83
C THR A 417 -2.89 7.91 -13.62
N LEU A 418 -2.75 7.35 -12.41
CA LEU A 418 -2.40 7.99 -11.15
C LEU A 418 -1.51 7.02 -10.37
N ASP A 419 -0.55 7.55 -9.62
CA ASP A 419 0.34 6.75 -8.77
C ASP A 419 -0.42 6.18 -7.55
N TYR A 420 0.07 5.08 -6.98
CA TYR A 420 -0.66 4.36 -5.92
C TYR A 420 0.26 3.81 -4.81
N SER A 421 -0.14 3.98 -3.55
CA SER A 421 0.43 3.29 -2.38
C SER A 421 -0.67 2.75 -1.45
N GLY A 422 -0.31 1.85 -0.54
CA GLY A 422 -1.25 1.19 0.38
C GLY A 422 -1.62 -0.22 -0.10
N PHE A 423 -0.72 -1.16 0.17
CA PHE A 423 -0.83 -2.59 -0.15
C PHE A 423 -0.81 -3.42 1.14
N TYR A 424 -1.57 -4.51 1.15
CA TYR A 424 -1.81 -5.30 2.35
C TYR A 424 -1.66 -6.78 2.04
N LEU A 425 -0.93 -7.52 2.87
CA LEU A 425 -0.77 -8.96 2.78
C LEU A 425 -1.62 -9.66 3.84
N PHE A 426 -2.36 -10.66 3.43
CA PHE A 426 -3.17 -11.51 4.30
C PHE A 426 -2.64 -12.94 4.32
N ALA A 427 -2.94 -13.67 5.40
CA ALA A 427 -2.68 -15.09 5.53
C ALA A 427 -3.78 -15.76 6.39
N ASN A 428 -4.33 -16.87 5.92
CA ASN A 428 -5.26 -17.72 6.69
C ASN A 428 -5.13 -19.21 6.25
N THR A 429 -5.76 -20.13 6.98
CA THR A 429 -5.82 -21.58 6.67
C THR A 429 -7.09 -21.99 5.90
N THR A 430 -8.01 -21.05 5.72
CA THR A 430 -9.36 -21.28 5.21
C THR A 430 -9.56 -20.69 3.83
N GLY A 431 -8.56 -19.98 3.30
CA GLY A 431 -8.52 -19.41 1.95
C GLY A 431 -9.46 -18.27 1.66
N ASN A 432 -10.08 -17.69 2.68
CA ASN A 432 -10.97 -16.56 2.55
C ASN A 432 -10.23 -15.42 1.83
N LYS A 433 -10.85 -14.81 0.82
CA LYS A 433 -10.47 -13.43 0.47
C LYS A 433 -10.64 -12.57 1.73
N PRO A 434 -9.71 -11.64 2.00
CA PRO A 434 -9.68 -10.90 3.24
C PRO A 434 -10.91 -10.00 3.39
N GLY A 435 -11.58 -10.09 4.53
CA GLY A 435 -12.79 -9.34 4.82
C GLY A 435 -12.49 -7.93 5.34
N THR A 436 -11.28 -7.68 5.84
CA THR A 436 -10.88 -6.32 6.26
C THR A 436 -9.37 -6.11 6.38
N LEU A 437 -8.89 -4.87 6.21
CA LEU A 437 -7.47 -4.50 6.31
C LEU A 437 -6.81 -4.86 7.65
N ALA A 438 -7.58 -5.01 8.72
CA ALA A 438 -7.06 -5.44 10.03
C ALA A 438 -6.68 -6.94 10.10
N GLU A 439 -7.11 -7.75 9.12
CA GLU A 439 -6.69 -9.16 9.01
C GLU A 439 -5.29 -9.31 8.40
N ALA A 440 -4.72 -8.20 7.89
CA ALA A 440 -3.42 -8.14 7.24
C ALA A 440 -2.32 -8.54 8.23
N LYS A 441 -1.44 -9.44 7.79
CA LYS A 441 -0.26 -9.87 8.55
C LYS A 441 0.89 -8.89 8.41
N ASP A 442 0.90 -8.15 7.31
CA ASP A 442 1.84 -7.06 7.04
C ASP A 442 1.27 -6.10 5.98
N LYS A 443 1.81 -4.88 5.88
CA LYS A 443 1.32 -3.82 4.98
C LYS A 443 2.45 -2.87 4.57
N ASP A 444 2.39 -2.39 3.32
CA ASP A 444 3.24 -1.31 2.81
C ASP A 444 2.36 -0.12 2.45
N LEU A 445 2.54 0.99 3.18
CA LEU A 445 1.77 2.23 3.02
C LEU A 445 2.59 3.35 2.35
N GLU A 446 3.90 3.15 2.23
CA GLU A 446 4.88 4.19 1.90
C GLU A 446 5.41 4.04 0.47
N THR A 447 5.55 2.80 -0.03
CA THR A 447 5.99 2.55 -1.41
C THR A 447 4.93 3.00 -2.42
N VAL A 448 5.29 4.02 -3.21
CA VAL A 448 4.46 4.54 -4.30
C VAL A 448 4.83 3.83 -5.61
N VAL A 449 3.84 3.17 -6.23
CA VAL A 449 3.97 2.56 -7.56
C VAL A 449 3.50 3.54 -8.62
N SER A 450 4.44 4.01 -9.43
CA SER A 450 4.25 5.01 -10.48
C SER A 450 3.35 4.53 -11.62
N ASN A 451 2.57 5.44 -12.20
CA ASN A 451 1.64 5.14 -13.30
C ASN A 451 2.29 4.90 -14.68
N ASP A 452 3.63 4.80 -14.73
CA ASP A 452 4.43 4.65 -15.95
C ASP A 452 4.53 3.20 -16.46
N GLY A 453 3.97 2.23 -15.72
CA GLY A 453 4.10 0.81 -16.01
C GLY A 453 5.42 0.19 -15.54
N THR A 454 6.22 0.91 -14.74
CA THR A 454 7.39 0.32 -14.07
C THR A 454 6.97 -0.68 -12.99
N ALA A 455 7.67 -1.80 -12.93
CA ALA A 455 7.46 -2.83 -11.91
C ALA A 455 8.19 -2.47 -10.60
N VAL A 456 7.46 -2.44 -9.49
CA VAL A 456 7.97 -2.14 -8.15
C VAL A 456 7.79 -3.36 -7.25
N ARG A 457 8.80 -3.68 -6.44
CA ARG A 457 8.78 -4.87 -5.56
C ARG A 457 8.57 -4.49 -4.10
N LEU A 458 7.45 -4.96 -3.55
CA LEU A 458 7.10 -4.89 -2.14
C LEU A 458 7.62 -6.14 -1.42
N LYS A 459 7.83 -6.05 -0.11
CA LYS A 459 8.10 -7.20 0.77
C LYS A 459 7.15 -7.17 1.94
N LEU A 460 6.34 -8.20 2.09
CA LEU A 460 5.34 -8.32 3.16
C LEU A 460 5.47 -9.69 3.82
N GLN A 461 5.26 -9.79 5.13
CA GLN A 461 5.53 -10.99 5.93
C GLN A 461 4.29 -11.64 6.56
N ALA A 462 4.39 -12.91 6.96
CA ALA A 462 3.44 -13.55 7.87
C ALA A 462 4.01 -14.77 8.60
N LYS A 463 3.46 -15.05 9.79
CA LYS A 463 3.71 -16.26 10.58
C LYS A 463 2.49 -17.20 10.55
N PRO A 464 2.54 -18.34 9.86
CA PRO A 464 1.52 -19.40 9.98
C PRO A 464 1.72 -20.15 11.31
N ALA A 465 0.63 -20.57 11.95
CA ALA A 465 0.68 -21.26 13.24
C ALA A 465 0.69 -22.80 13.11
N THR A 466 -0.06 -23.35 12.14
CA THR A 466 -0.36 -24.78 11.99
C THR A 466 0.25 -25.36 10.73
N ALA A 467 0.64 -26.65 10.77
CA ALA A 467 1.18 -27.40 9.62
C ALA A 467 0.01 -27.88 8.76
N SER A 468 -0.37 -27.07 7.78
CA SER A 468 -1.65 -27.18 7.09
C SER A 468 -1.64 -26.41 5.78
N LYS A 469 -2.73 -26.48 5.03
CA LYS A 469 -2.95 -25.61 3.88
C LYS A 469 -3.12 -24.16 4.36
N TRP A 470 -2.28 -23.25 3.89
CA TRP A 470 -2.33 -21.79 4.12
C TRP A 470 -2.51 -21.04 2.80
N TYR A 471 -2.94 -19.79 2.91
CA TYR A 471 -3.53 -19.04 1.80
C TYR A 471 -3.26 -17.55 1.98
N TYR A 472 -2.77 -16.90 0.92
CA TYR A 472 -2.22 -15.57 0.96
C TYR A 472 -2.82 -14.70 -0.15
N PHE A 473 -3.07 -13.44 0.20
CA PHE A 473 -3.67 -12.45 -0.69
C PHE A 473 -2.91 -11.14 -0.58
N VAL A 474 -2.65 -10.48 -1.69
CA VAL A 474 -2.31 -9.05 -1.71
C VAL A 474 -3.54 -8.29 -2.15
N THR A 475 -3.88 -7.22 -1.43
CA THR A 475 -4.93 -6.30 -1.87
C THR A 475 -4.43 -4.86 -1.95
N ASP A 476 -5.20 -4.05 -2.68
CA ASP A 476 -5.24 -2.61 -2.46
C ASP A 476 -5.92 -2.26 -1.12
N LYS A 477 -6.04 -0.97 -0.79
CA LYS A 477 -6.71 -0.49 0.42
C LYS A 477 -8.24 -0.68 0.43
N ASN A 478 -8.81 -1.14 -0.66
CA ASN A 478 -10.24 -1.40 -0.82
C ASN A 478 -10.56 -2.91 -0.84
N LEU A 479 -9.57 -3.77 -0.50
CA LEU A 479 -9.64 -5.23 -0.50
C LEU A 479 -9.79 -5.88 -1.89
N ASN A 480 -9.53 -5.12 -2.98
CA ASN A 480 -9.42 -5.71 -4.31
C ASN A 480 -8.20 -6.62 -4.34
N VAL A 481 -8.41 -7.94 -4.50
CA VAL A 481 -7.32 -8.92 -4.61
C VAL A 481 -6.52 -8.68 -5.88
N LEU A 482 -5.28 -8.24 -5.70
CA LEU A 482 -4.30 -8.00 -6.76
C LEU A 482 -3.50 -9.27 -7.07
N ALA A 483 -3.21 -10.09 -6.06
CA ALA A 483 -2.52 -11.39 -6.19
C ALA A 483 -3.01 -12.40 -5.13
N GLN A 484 -2.92 -13.70 -5.44
CA GLN A 484 -3.35 -14.81 -4.57
C GLN A 484 -2.36 -16.00 -4.65
N TYR A 485 -2.12 -16.69 -3.53
CA TYR A 485 -1.20 -17.83 -3.43
C TYR A 485 -1.56 -18.75 -2.24
N GLU A 486 -1.91 -20.02 -2.50
CA GLU A 486 -1.87 -21.11 -1.49
C GLU A 486 -0.42 -21.49 -1.20
N VAL A 487 -0.19 -22.06 -0.03
CA VAL A 487 0.93 -22.97 0.22
C VAL A 487 0.64 -23.93 1.39
N ASN A 488 1.09 -25.17 1.33
CA ASN A 488 0.99 -26.10 2.46
C ASN A 488 2.22 -25.92 3.35
N THR A 489 2.03 -25.77 4.65
CA THR A 489 3.06 -25.34 5.59
C THR A 489 3.65 -26.52 6.37
N GLU A 490 4.97 -26.52 6.51
CA GLU A 490 5.70 -27.67 7.07
C GLU A 490 6.37 -27.36 8.42
N THR A 491 6.59 -28.41 9.22
CA THR A 491 7.35 -28.34 10.48
C THR A 491 8.83 -28.07 10.19
N PRO A 492 9.46 -27.06 10.81
CA PRO A 492 10.89 -26.80 10.61
C PRO A 492 11.74 -28.02 11.06
N PRO A 493 12.62 -28.56 10.20
CA PRO A 493 13.48 -29.69 10.58
C PRO A 493 14.62 -29.21 11.49
N ASN A 494 14.72 -29.75 12.70
CA ASN A 494 15.77 -29.39 13.66
C ASN A 494 16.89 -30.47 13.72
N ASP A 495 18.14 -30.05 13.83
CA ASP A 495 19.33 -30.91 14.04
C ASP A 495 20.27 -30.17 14.99
N LEU A 496 20.18 -30.50 16.29
CA LEU A 496 20.75 -29.73 17.39
C LEU A 496 21.84 -30.52 18.12
N TRP A 497 23.01 -29.91 18.30
CA TRP A 497 24.16 -30.53 18.95
C TRP A 497 24.75 -29.65 20.05
N LEU A 498 25.02 -30.23 21.22
CA LEU A 498 25.80 -29.57 22.27
C LEU A 498 27.26 -29.47 21.81
N ASN A 499 27.72 -28.25 21.55
CA ASN A 499 29.10 -27.98 21.15
C ASN A 499 30.00 -27.84 22.39
N GLN A 500 29.57 -27.04 23.37
CA GLN A 500 30.33 -26.76 24.59
C GLN A 500 29.39 -26.44 25.76
N LEU A 501 29.80 -26.86 26.96
CA LEU A 501 29.20 -26.46 28.24
C LEU A 501 30.29 -25.84 29.12
N THR A 502 30.05 -24.67 29.72
CA THR A 502 31.09 -23.92 30.45
C THR A 502 30.55 -23.26 31.71
N LEU A 503 31.13 -23.60 32.86
CA LEU A 503 30.83 -22.93 34.12
C LEU A 503 31.67 -21.66 34.27
N TRP A 504 31.04 -20.58 34.73
CA TRP A 504 31.70 -19.32 35.05
C TRP A 504 32.33 -19.38 36.46
N GLY A 505 33.32 -20.25 36.64
CA GLY A 505 34.07 -20.44 37.89
C GLY A 505 35.51 -19.93 37.85
N SER A 506 36.23 -20.14 38.96
CA SER A 506 37.67 -19.90 39.11
C SER A 506 38.51 -21.12 38.67
N GLU A 507 39.83 -21.00 38.59
CA GLU A 507 40.75 -22.13 38.34
C GLU A 507 40.83 -23.09 39.54
N ASP A 508 40.51 -22.61 40.76
CA ASP A 508 40.57 -23.39 41.99
C ASP A 508 39.61 -24.59 41.95
N LYS A 509 40.09 -25.73 42.46
CA LYS A 509 39.34 -26.98 42.55
C LYS A 509 39.47 -27.56 43.95
N GLU A 510 38.34 -28.01 44.50
CA GLU A 510 38.30 -28.77 45.76
C GLU A 510 37.90 -30.22 45.45
N THR A 511 38.66 -31.20 45.93
CA THR A 511 38.42 -32.62 45.65
C THR A 511 37.59 -33.26 46.77
N HIS A 512 36.39 -33.73 46.45
CA HIS A 512 35.44 -34.34 47.39
C HIS A 512 34.91 -35.68 46.86
N ASN A 513 34.91 -36.72 47.71
CA ASN A 513 34.58 -38.11 47.33
C ASN A 513 35.33 -38.66 46.09
N GLY A 514 36.46 -38.06 45.70
CA GLY A 514 37.24 -38.40 44.51
C GLY A 514 36.97 -37.53 43.28
N GLU A 515 35.87 -36.76 43.27
CA GLU A 515 35.52 -35.84 42.19
C GLU A 515 36.04 -34.41 42.46
N ASN A 516 36.25 -33.63 41.39
CA ASN A 516 36.79 -32.27 41.48
C ASN A 516 35.73 -31.20 41.22
N TYR A 517 35.49 -30.35 42.21
CA TYR A 517 34.49 -29.28 42.17
C TYR A 517 35.17 -27.95 41.89
N GLN A 518 34.74 -27.25 40.85
CA GLN A 518 35.26 -25.92 40.51
C GLN A 518 34.75 -24.87 41.51
N VAL A 519 35.64 -24.08 42.08
CA VAL A 519 35.27 -23.06 43.07
C VAL A 519 34.68 -21.83 42.38
N VAL A 520 33.55 -21.34 42.89
CA VAL A 520 32.91 -20.08 42.49
C VAL A 520 32.94 -19.14 43.69
N TYR A 521 33.68 -18.03 43.57
CA TYR A 521 33.83 -17.04 44.64
C TYR A 521 32.63 -16.06 44.74
N ASN A 522 31.40 -16.56 44.70
CA ASN A 522 30.17 -15.75 44.81
C ASN A 522 28.97 -16.60 45.31
N ASN A 523 27.82 -15.97 45.53
CA ASN A 523 26.51 -16.62 45.79
C ASN A 523 25.66 -16.83 44.53
N ARG A 524 26.28 -16.67 43.35
CA ARG A 524 25.72 -16.85 42.00
C ARG A 524 26.75 -17.52 41.11
N THR A 525 26.29 -18.43 40.26
CA THR A 525 27.07 -18.91 39.10
C THR A 525 26.23 -18.85 37.83
N THR A 526 26.88 -19.07 36.69
CA THR A 526 26.26 -19.21 35.37
C THR A 526 26.91 -20.38 34.64
N VAL A 527 26.10 -21.16 33.94
CA VAL A 527 26.55 -22.10 32.93
C VAL A 527 26.22 -21.49 31.55
N GLU A 528 27.23 -21.30 30.72
CA GLU A 528 27.03 -21.02 29.29
C GLU A 528 26.87 -22.34 28.54
N VAL A 529 25.80 -22.42 27.74
CA VAL A 529 25.50 -23.55 26.87
C VAL A 529 25.67 -23.09 25.43
N GLU A 530 26.52 -23.77 24.65
CA GLU A 530 26.68 -23.54 23.22
C GLU A 530 26.08 -24.70 22.41
N ILE A 531 25.12 -24.37 21.54
CA ILE A 531 24.35 -25.32 20.73
C ILE A 531 24.55 -24.99 19.26
N GLU A 532 24.96 -25.97 18.48
CA GLU A 532 25.01 -25.91 17.01
C GLU A 532 23.66 -26.35 16.43
N ASN A 533 23.09 -25.57 15.52
CA ASN A 533 21.93 -25.93 14.70
C ASN A 533 22.39 -26.18 13.26
N ARG A 534 22.42 -27.44 12.85
CA ARG A 534 22.92 -27.89 11.53
C ARG A 534 21.87 -27.83 10.42
N SER A 535 20.61 -27.57 10.77
CA SER A 535 19.49 -27.53 9.83
C SER A 535 19.55 -26.35 8.85
N SER A 536 18.69 -26.41 7.82
CA SER A 536 18.45 -25.30 6.88
C SER A 536 17.44 -24.26 7.38
N VAL A 537 17.06 -24.29 8.67
CA VAL A 537 16.06 -23.40 9.28
C VAL A 537 16.57 -22.73 10.56
N GLY A 538 15.93 -21.64 10.95
CA GLY A 538 16.14 -21.06 12.28
C GLY A 538 15.51 -21.94 13.36
N PHE A 539 16.25 -22.15 14.46
CA PHE A 539 15.76 -22.75 15.69
C PHE A 539 15.41 -21.69 16.74
N GLU A 540 14.46 -22.00 17.62
CA GLU A 540 14.12 -21.19 18.79
C GLU A 540 13.58 -22.13 19.87
N GLY A 541 14.16 -22.11 21.06
CA GLY A 541 13.79 -23.01 22.17
C GLY A 541 14.42 -22.60 23.50
N SER A 542 14.20 -23.40 24.54
CA SER A 542 14.56 -23.06 25.94
C SER A 542 15.35 -24.17 26.65
N PRO A 543 16.68 -24.29 26.44
CA PRO A 543 17.48 -25.36 27.04
C PRO A 543 17.40 -25.38 28.57
N ARG A 544 17.21 -26.59 29.15
CA ARG A 544 17.01 -26.81 30.59
C ARG A 544 18.26 -27.40 31.26
N MET A 545 18.64 -26.81 32.39
CA MET A 545 19.78 -27.17 33.24
C MET A 545 19.26 -27.66 34.61
N ALA A 546 19.30 -28.96 34.86
CA ALA A 546 18.99 -29.58 36.15
C ALA A 546 20.12 -29.34 37.15
N ILE A 547 19.80 -29.12 38.43
CA ILE A 547 20.77 -28.85 39.50
C ILE A 547 20.57 -29.85 40.64
N TYR A 548 21.68 -30.35 41.16
CA TYR A 548 21.72 -31.31 42.26
C TYR A 548 22.68 -30.83 43.35
N GLU A 549 22.34 -31.08 44.62
CA GLU A 549 23.09 -30.66 45.81
C GLU A 549 23.54 -31.87 46.66
N SER A 550 24.76 -31.80 47.20
CA SER A 550 25.28 -32.68 48.25
C SER A 550 25.69 -31.88 49.49
N THR A 551 25.23 -32.33 50.64
CA THR A 551 25.59 -31.82 51.97
C THR A 551 26.42 -32.82 52.79
N ASP A 552 26.80 -33.95 52.20
CA ASP A 552 27.44 -35.10 52.87
C ASP A 552 28.86 -35.40 52.38
N ASP A 553 29.53 -34.37 51.85
CA ASP A 553 30.88 -34.45 51.26
C ASP A 553 30.89 -35.37 50.02
N GLY A 554 29.95 -35.14 49.10
CA GLY A 554 29.92 -35.68 47.74
C GLY A 554 29.44 -37.14 47.61
N LYS A 555 28.75 -37.69 48.62
CA LYS A 555 28.39 -39.12 48.67
C LYS A 555 26.95 -39.37 48.21
N THR A 556 26.04 -38.44 48.47
CA THR A 556 24.68 -38.44 47.94
C THR A 556 24.34 -37.07 47.36
N PHE A 557 23.61 -37.08 46.24
CA PHE A 557 23.15 -35.89 45.53
C PHE A 557 21.64 -35.91 45.39
N ASN A 558 20.99 -34.83 45.80
CA ASN A 558 19.55 -34.65 45.71
C ASN A 558 19.23 -33.62 44.62
N TYR A 559 18.22 -33.90 43.79
CA TYR A 559 17.72 -32.95 42.81
C TYR A 559 17.02 -31.77 43.51
N ILE A 560 17.45 -30.54 43.22
CA ILE A 560 16.91 -29.31 43.85
C ILE A 560 16.18 -28.37 42.87
N GLY A 561 16.13 -28.71 41.58
CA GLY A 561 15.34 -27.99 40.58
C GLY A 561 16.04 -27.86 39.23
N TYR A 562 15.52 -27.00 38.37
CA TYR A 562 16.16 -26.64 37.11
C TYR A 562 16.09 -25.14 36.82
N LYS A 563 16.94 -24.69 35.88
CA LYS A 563 16.90 -23.37 35.26
C LYS A 563 16.93 -23.48 33.74
N TYR A 564 16.43 -22.46 33.06
CA TYR A 564 16.40 -22.37 31.61
C TYR A 564 16.49 -20.92 31.18
N ASN A 565 16.80 -20.70 29.91
CA ASN A 565 16.74 -19.40 29.25
C ASN A 565 16.51 -19.65 27.74
N LYS A 566 16.03 -18.65 27.00
CA LYS A 566 15.73 -18.80 25.57
C LYS A 566 17.00 -18.71 24.71
N VAL A 567 17.04 -19.48 23.63
CA VAL A 567 18.05 -19.39 22.57
C VAL A 567 17.36 -19.31 21.21
N THR A 568 17.87 -18.46 20.32
CA THR A 568 17.49 -18.40 18.91
C THR A 568 18.75 -18.65 18.08
N ILE A 569 18.68 -19.55 17.11
CA ILE A 569 19.83 -20.00 16.34
C ILE A 569 19.51 -19.93 14.85
N ASN A 570 20.40 -19.34 14.06
CA ASN A 570 20.25 -19.26 12.60
C ASN A 570 20.39 -20.64 11.93
N PRO A 571 19.92 -20.80 10.68
CA PRO A 571 20.28 -21.96 9.84
C PRO A 571 21.79 -22.16 9.79
N LYS A 572 22.26 -23.41 9.92
CA LYS A 572 23.69 -23.80 9.89
C LYS A 572 24.58 -22.90 10.77
N GLY A 573 24.11 -22.60 11.98
CA GLY A 573 24.72 -21.63 12.87
C GLY A 573 24.75 -22.09 14.32
N THR A 574 25.50 -21.37 15.15
CA THR A 574 25.70 -21.69 16.57
C THR A 574 25.05 -20.62 17.45
N GLY A 575 24.32 -21.05 18.48
CA GLY A 575 23.70 -20.21 19.49
C GLY A 575 24.34 -20.43 20.85
N ARG A 576 24.45 -19.36 21.64
CA ARG A 576 24.91 -19.39 23.02
C ARG A 576 23.80 -18.90 23.93
N VAL A 577 23.64 -19.54 25.08
CA VAL A 577 22.66 -19.14 26.10
C VAL A 577 23.25 -19.25 27.50
N GLU A 578 23.07 -18.19 28.29
CA GLU A 578 23.49 -18.11 29.68
C GLU A 578 22.37 -18.62 30.59
N ILE A 579 22.67 -19.59 31.46
CA ILE A 579 21.73 -20.10 32.47
C ILE A 579 22.35 -19.89 33.85
N SER A 580 21.85 -18.86 34.58
CA SER A 580 22.32 -18.54 35.94
C SER A 580 21.56 -19.27 37.04
N VAL A 581 22.27 -19.59 38.12
CA VAL A 581 21.74 -20.14 39.36
C VAL A 581 22.14 -19.21 40.51
N THR A 582 21.22 -18.91 41.45
CA THR A 582 21.45 -17.99 42.57
C THR A 582 20.83 -18.51 43.87
N SER A 583 21.38 -18.06 44.99
CA SER A 583 20.83 -18.22 46.34
C SER A 583 19.38 -17.73 46.51
N THR A 584 18.93 -16.82 45.64
CA THR A 584 17.59 -16.20 45.66
C THR A 584 16.59 -16.82 44.67
N SER A 585 16.96 -17.91 43.99
CA SER A 585 16.13 -18.52 42.96
C SER A 585 15.31 -19.70 43.48
N ASN A 586 14.28 -20.14 42.75
CA ASN A 586 13.49 -21.35 43.02
C ASN A 586 14.30 -22.68 43.06
N CYS A 587 15.61 -22.59 42.82
CA CYS A 587 16.62 -23.62 43.02
C CYS A 587 17.78 -22.93 43.77
N PRO A 588 17.67 -22.77 45.10
CA PRO A 588 18.60 -21.96 45.86
C PRO A 588 19.95 -22.66 46.00
N ILE A 589 21.05 -21.90 45.90
CA ILE A 589 22.41 -22.37 46.16
C ILE A 589 23.07 -21.54 47.27
N SER A 590 23.69 -22.21 48.23
CA SER A 590 24.33 -21.64 49.42
C SER A 590 25.83 -21.99 49.53
N GLU A 591 26.59 -21.10 50.18
CA GLU A 591 28.01 -21.30 50.48
C GLU A 591 28.23 -22.51 51.40
N GLY A 592 29.26 -23.30 51.11
CA GLY A 592 29.62 -24.51 51.87
C GLY A 592 29.29 -25.81 51.14
N ASN A 593 28.09 -25.94 50.56
CA ASN A 593 27.61 -27.17 49.93
C ASN A 593 28.23 -27.43 48.54
N LEU A 594 28.17 -28.68 48.10
CA LEU A 594 28.67 -29.15 46.80
C LEU A 594 27.52 -29.33 45.81
N TYR A 595 27.75 -29.04 44.53
CA TYR A 595 26.72 -29.11 43.49
C TYR A 595 27.23 -29.76 42.21
N TYR A 596 26.31 -30.29 41.41
CA TYR A 596 26.51 -30.40 39.97
C TYR A 596 25.29 -29.89 39.20
N ALA A 597 25.54 -29.41 37.99
CA ALA A 597 24.53 -29.01 37.03
C ALA A 597 24.61 -29.91 35.78
N GLU A 598 23.46 -30.31 35.24
CA GLU A 598 23.31 -31.26 34.12
C GLU A 598 22.34 -30.70 33.08
N LEU A 599 22.79 -30.57 31.83
CA LEU A 599 21.94 -30.18 30.71
C LEU A 599 21.01 -31.34 30.33
N LEU A 600 19.72 -31.11 30.14
CA LEU A 600 18.77 -32.16 29.75
C LEU A 600 18.94 -32.59 28.27
N ASP A 601 18.40 -33.76 27.92
CA ASP A 601 18.44 -34.31 26.55
C ASP A 601 17.46 -33.63 25.58
N THR A 602 16.48 -32.89 26.11
CA THR A 602 15.48 -32.18 25.31
C THR A 602 15.52 -30.67 25.52
N ILE A 603 15.28 -29.94 24.44
CA ILE A 603 15.08 -28.49 24.41
C ILE A 603 13.62 -28.23 24.01
N PRO A 604 12.77 -27.77 24.94
CA PRO A 604 11.43 -27.32 24.60
C PRO A 604 11.45 -26.21 23.55
N SER A 605 10.72 -26.41 22.45
CA SER A 605 10.43 -25.41 21.42
C SER A 605 8.92 -25.14 21.34
N LEU A 606 8.48 -24.39 20.33
CA LEU A 606 7.06 -24.06 20.09
C LEU A 606 6.22 -25.22 19.52
N HIS A 607 6.81 -26.40 19.32
CA HIS A 607 6.11 -27.57 18.74
C HIS A 607 6.39 -28.87 19.48
N THR A 608 7.61 -29.06 19.98
CA THR A 608 8.11 -30.33 20.52
C THR A 608 9.19 -30.10 21.56
N ASP A 609 9.45 -31.11 22.39
CA ASP A 609 10.73 -31.26 23.08
C ASP A 609 11.76 -31.74 22.03
N ASP A 610 12.51 -30.82 21.44
CA ASP A 610 13.52 -31.11 20.42
C ASP A 610 14.74 -31.81 21.03
N VAL A 611 15.21 -32.88 20.37
CA VAL A 611 16.34 -33.68 20.88
C VAL A 611 17.66 -32.93 20.71
N LEU A 612 18.42 -32.79 21.79
CA LEU A 612 19.78 -32.27 21.79
C LEU A 612 20.79 -33.41 21.79
N HIS A 613 21.52 -33.57 20.69
CA HIS A 613 22.61 -34.54 20.60
C HIS A 613 23.82 -34.10 21.43
N LYS A 614 24.28 -34.97 22.33
CA LYS A 614 25.40 -34.72 23.27
C LYS A 614 26.64 -35.55 22.91
N PRO A 615 27.87 -35.03 23.07
CA PRO A 615 29.10 -35.81 22.86
C PRO A 615 29.25 -36.99 23.85
N SER A 616 28.82 -36.80 25.10
CA SER A 616 28.72 -37.83 26.14
C SER A 616 27.80 -37.36 27.28
N ALA A 617 27.44 -38.24 28.20
CA ALA A 617 26.68 -37.87 29.40
C ALA A 617 27.48 -36.92 30.32
N GLU A 618 28.80 -37.08 30.41
CA GLU A 618 29.65 -36.24 31.27
C GLU A 618 29.96 -34.88 30.64
N ALA A 619 30.01 -34.80 29.30
CA ALA A 619 30.12 -33.52 28.59
C ALA A 619 28.89 -32.61 28.76
N ALA A 620 27.81 -33.12 29.34
CA ALA A 620 26.61 -32.37 29.71
C ALA A 620 26.60 -31.92 31.19
N LYS A 621 27.69 -32.11 31.94
CA LYS A 621 27.78 -31.84 33.39
C LYS A 621 28.87 -30.84 33.77
N VAL A 622 28.65 -30.11 34.86
CA VAL A 622 29.67 -29.29 35.55
C VAL A 622 29.51 -29.41 37.08
N HIS A 623 30.61 -29.69 37.78
CA HIS A 623 30.67 -29.85 39.24
C HIS A 623 31.25 -28.58 39.90
N PHE A 624 30.60 -28.04 40.94
CA PHE A 624 30.99 -26.76 41.53
C PHE A 624 30.71 -26.61 43.04
N VAL A 625 31.38 -25.63 43.65
CA VAL A 625 31.27 -25.30 45.08
C VAL A 625 31.33 -23.78 45.27
N LEU A 626 30.54 -23.24 46.20
CA LEU A 626 30.47 -21.79 46.46
C LEU A 626 31.36 -21.35 47.64
N ARG A 627 32.00 -20.19 47.51
CA ARG A 627 32.88 -19.53 48.51
C ARG A 627 32.73 -18.00 48.43
N GLY A 628 33.06 -17.25 49.49
CA GLY A 628 33.05 -15.77 49.48
C GLY A 628 34.17 -15.13 48.65
N GLY A 629 33.86 -14.07 47.88
CA GLY A 629 34.79 -13.44 46.93
C GLY A 629 35.07 -11.94 47.12
N ASP A 630 36.32 -11.55 46.88
CA ASP A 630 36.89 -10.24 47.19
C ASP A 630 37.14 -9.32 45.98
N LEU A 631 37.01 -9.80 44.73
CA LEU A 631 37.23 -9.02 43.49
C LEU A 631 36.68 -7.59 43.51
N ASP A 632 37.51 -6.57 43.25
CA ASP A 632 37.03 -5.20 43.02
C ASP A 632 37.90 -4.45 41.98
N ALA A 633 37.40 -3.30 41.53
CA ALA A 633 38.12 -2.37 40.66
C ALA A 633 39.06 -1.47 41.47
N VAL A 634 40.28 -1.25 40.96
CA VAL A 634 41.33 -0.48 41.65
C VAL A 634 41.82 0.75 40.88
N ASP A 635 41.69 0.77 39.55
CA ASP A 635 42.08 1.92 38.72
C ASP A 635 41.33 1.92 37.36
N PHE A 636 41.15 3.08 36.73
CA PHE A 636 40.55 3.22 35.39
C PHE A 636 41.19 4.39 34.62
N VAL A 637 42.00 4.07 33.60
CA VAL A 637 42.78 5.04 32.81
C VAL A 637 42.74 4.65 31.33
N ASP A 638 42.56 5.64 30.44
CA ASP A 638 42.60 5.50 28.98
C ASP A 638 41.75 4.33 28.42
N GLY A 639 40.55 4.12 28.98
CA GLY A 639 39.63 3.06 28.58
C GLY A 639 39.99 1.66 29.11
N CYS A 640 41.04 1.54 29.93
CA CYS A 640 41.42 0.29 30.59
C CYS A 640 41.00 0.29 32.07
N LEU A 641 40.22 -0.73 32.47
CA LEU A 641 39.81 -0.94 33.87
C LEU A 641 40.68 -2.01 34.54
N LYS A 642 41.36 -1.67 35.64
CA LYS A 642 42.16 -2.61 36.43
C LYS A 642 41.39 -3.17 37.61
N LEU A 643 41.48 -4.47 37.82
CA LEU A 643 40.85 -5.19 38.92
C LEU A 643 41.88 -5.95 39.78
N LYS A 644 41.47 -6.35 40.98
CA LYS A 644 42.26 -7.12 41.94
C LYS A 644 41.39 -8.03 42.81
N GLY A 645 41.91 -9.20 43.18
CA GLY A 645 41.25 -10.17 44.07
C GLY A 645 41.22 -11.59 43.47
N LYS A 646 40.36 -12.47 43.99
CA LYS A 646 40.05 -13.77 43.40
C LYS A 646 39.00 -13.64 42.29
N TRP A 647 39.06 -14.48 41.26
CA TRP A 647 38.12 -14.40 40.14
C TRP A 647 36.65 -14.68 40.52
N ASP A 648 35.78 -13.76 40.09
CA ASP A 648 34.33 -13.85 40.20
C ASP A 648 33.70 -13.17 38.97
N ALA A 649 33.28 -13.99 38.00
CA ALA A 649 32.69 -13.52 36.75
C ALA A 649 31.39 -12.72 36.94
N SER A 650 30.59 -13.02 37.98
CA SER A 650 29.33 -12.32 38.25
C SER A 650 29.56 -10.94 38.86
N LYS A 651 30.55 -10.80 39.74
CA LYS A 651 30.97 -9.51 40.31
C LYS A 651 31.76 -8.69 39.29
N PHE A 652 32.58 -9.32 38.43
CA PHE A 652 33.18 -8.68 37.27
C PHE A 652 32.12 -8.00 36.38
N LEU A 653 31.11 -8.75 35.91
CA LEU A 653 30.01 -8.21 35.10
C LEU A 653 29.12 -7.19 35.84
N THR A 654 29.17 -7.14 37.17
CA THR A 654 28.50 -6.11 37.98
C THR A 654 29.35 -4.85 38.08
N ILE A 655 30.67 -4.99 38.17
CA ILE A 655 31.64 -3.90 38.15
C ILE A 655 31.65 -3.19 36.79
N THR A 656 31.74 -3.91 35.67
CA THR A 656 31.83 -3.31 34.33
C THR A 656 30.58 -2.53 33.92
N LYS A 657 29.42 -2.80 34.53
CA LYS A 657 28.16 -2.07 34.31
C LYS A 657 28.06 -0.74 35.09
N LYS A 658 29.00 -0.44 36.00
CA LYS A 658 29.04 0.85 36.73
C LYS A 658 29.31 1.99 35.73
N THR A 659 28.51 3.06 35.77
CA THR A 659 28.60 4.20 34.83
C THR A 659 30.00 4.85 34.77
N ALA A 660 30.75 4.79 35.87
CA ALA A 660 32.13 5.28 35.97
C ALA A 660 33.13 4.60 35.02
N TYR A 661 32.80 3.41 34.49
CA TYR A 661 33.65 2.63 33.59
C TYR A 661 33.01 2.46 32.19
N LYS A 662 32.01 3.28 31.85
CA LYS A 662 31.41 3.28 30.50
C LYS A 662 32.49 3.66 29.47
N GLY A 663 32.60 2.87 28.40
CA GLY A 663 33.64 3.04 27.38
C GLY A 663 34.93 2.24 27.66
N ALA A 664 34.91 1.30 28.61
CA ALA A 664 36.00 0.36 28.76
C ALA A 664 36.18 -0.51 27.50
N THR A 665 37.39 -0.48 26.94
CA THR A 665 37.84 -1.26 25.77
C THR A 665 38.83 -2.36 26.16
N SER A 666 39.40 -2.31 27.37
CA SER A 666 40.25 -3.36 27.89
C SER A 666 40.17 -3.50 29.42
N PHE A 667 40.58 -4.66 29.91
CA PHE A 667 40.61 -5.01 31.32
C PHE A 667 42.00 -5.50 31.72
N ASP A 668 42.53 -4.96 32.81
CA ASP A 668 43.80 -5.37 33.40
C ASP A 668 43.51 -6.27 34.61
N LEU A 669 43.71 -7.57 34.41
CA LEU A 669 43.43 -8.63 35.38
C LEU A 669 44.74 -9.22 35.93
N THR A 670 45.88 -8.53 35.74
CA THR A 670 47.20 -9.03 36.15
C THR A 670 47.41 -9.15 37.67
N GLU A 671 46.52 -8.55 38.47
CA GLU A 671 46.44 -8.72 39.94
C GLU A 671 45.18 -9.51 40.38
N VAL A 672 44.54 -10.23 39.46
CA VAL A 672 43.39 -11.11 39.74
C VAL A 672 43.84 -12.57 39.65
N THR A 673 43.55 -13.36 40.68
CA THR A 673 44.02 -14.75 40.79
C THR A 673 42.94 -15.76 40.41
N ASN A 674 43.40 -16.88 39.88
CA ASN A 674 42.63 -18.11 39.66
C ASN A 674 41.47 -17.90 38.66
N ILE A 675 41.75 -17.34 37.48
CA ILE A 675 40.75 -16.90 36.49
C ILE A 675 40.30 -18.06 35.60
N GLY A 676 39.19 -18.72 35.91
CA GLY A 676 38.74 -19.91 35.14
C GLY A 676 38.22 -19.60 33.74
N TYR A 677 37.08 -18.89 33.67
CA TYR A 677 36.46 -18.44 32.42
C TYR A 677 36.10 -16.96 32.45
N ILE A 678 36.47 -16.22 31.40
CA ILE A 678 36.12 -14.81 31.19
C ILE A 678 34.89 -14.73 30.26
N PRO A 679 33.73 -14.22 30.75
CA PRO A 679 32.51 -14.14 29.96
C PRO A 679 32.55 -13.00 28.93
N LEU A 680 31.84 -13.17 27.82
CA LEU A 680 31.74 -12.14 26.79
C LEU A 680 31.00 -10.88 27.29
N LEU A 681 31.67 -9.73 27.23
CA LEU A 681 31.08 -8.47 27.68
C LEU A 681 30.08 -7.92 26.64
N ALA A 682 28.79 -8.09 26.89
CA ALA A 682 27.72 -7.63 25.97
C ALA A 682 27.75 -6.12 25.65
N SER A 683 28.31 -5.26 26.50
CA SER A 683 28.47 -3.82 26.24
C SER A 683 29.66 -3.48 25.34
N ASN A 684 30.65 -4.37 25.21
CA ASN A 684 31.71 -4.30 24.20
C ASN A 684 32.29 -5.71 23.96
N PRO A 685 31.75 -6.47 22.98
CA PRO A 685 32.24 -7.81 22.63
C PRO A 685 33.70 -7.85 22.13
N ASN A 686 34.28 -6.70 21.78
CA ASN A 686 35.66 -6.59 21.28
C ASN A 686 36.68 -6.28 22.38
N ALA A 687 36.24 -6.19 23.64
CA ALA A 687 37.13 -5.85 24.74
C ALA A 687 38.24 -6.90 24.93
N LEU A 688 39.43 -6.40 25.31
CA LEU A 688 40.65 -7.20 25.49
C LEU A 688 40.95 -7.44 26.98
N TYR A 689 41.38 -8.64 27.36
CA TYR A 689 41.62 -9.03 28.76
C TYR A 689 43.09 -9.39 28.98
N TYR A 690 43.83 -8.55 29.72
CA TYR A 690 45.24 -8.76 30.03
C TYR A 690 45.39 -9.57 31.32
N VAL A 691 45.94 -10.78 31.23
CA VAL A 691 46.14 -11.71 32.37
C VAL A 691 47.63 -11.91 32.69
N SER A 692 47.92 -12.55 33.83
CA SER A 692 49.29 -12.89 34.23
C SER A 692 49.89 -14.05 33.40
N SER A 693 51.21 -14.17 33.41
CA SER A 693 51.98 -15.18 32.66
C SER A 693 51.80 -16.61 33.16
N ASP A 694 51.22 -16.80 34.35
CA ASP A 694 50.90 -18.08 34.96
C ASP A 694 49.43 -18.51 34.79
N SER A 695 48.46 -17.60 34.61
CA SER A 695 47.03 -17.95 34.50
C SER A 695 46.69 -18.86 33.31
N GLU A 696 45.77 -19.81 33.52
CA GLU A 696 45.24 -20.74 32.53
C GLU A 696 43.91 -20.26 31.92
N ALA A 697 43.59 -18.95 32.06
CA ALA A 697 42.29 -18.37 31.74
C ALA A 697 41.75 -18.70 30.34
N THR A 698 40.49 -19.16 30.32
CA THR A 698 39.76 -19.52 29.10
C THR A 698 38.73 -18.45 28.72
N GLY A 699 38.50 -18.28 27.42
CA GLY A 699 37.61 -17.25 26.86
C GLY A 699 38.10 -16.73 25.52
N GLN A 700 37.57 -15.59 25.10
CA GLN A 700 37.94 -14.89 23.86
C GLN A 700 38.66 -13.58 24.20
N ASN A 701 39.51 -13.08 23.29
CA ASN A 701 40.20 -11.79 23.42
C ASN A 701 41.15 -11.67 24.64
N ILE A 702 41.58 -12.80 25.19
CA ILE A 702 42.54 -12.88 26.30
C ILE A 702 43.96 -12.69 25.77
N ILE A 703 44.71 -11.77 26.37
CA ILE A 703 46.12 -11.48 26.06
C ILE A 703 46.99 -11.93 27.24
N LYS A 704 47.89 -12.88 26.96
CA LYS A 704 48.87 -13.45 27.89
C LYS A 704 50.25 -13.31 27.26
N ASP A 705 51.19 -12.69 27.97
CA ASP A 705 52.59 -12.45 27.51
C ASP A 705 52.71 -11.80 26.11
N GLY A 706 51.75 -10.96 25.72
CA GLY A 706 51.72 -10.32 24.40
C GLY A 706 51.21 -11.21 23.26
N ALA A 707 50.60 -12.36 23.57
CA ALA A 707 49.93 -13.24 22.62
C ALA A 707 48.44 -13.43 22.98
N CYS A 708 47.60 -13.66 21.99
CA CYS A 708 46.17 -13.96 22.13
C CYS A 708 45.85 -15.25 21.35
N LEU A 709 45.22 -16.23 21.99
CA LEU A 709 44.91 -17.50 21.31
C LEU A 709 43.79 -17.33 20.27
N GLN A 710 42.71 -16.64 20.65
CA GLN A 710 41.55 -16.40 19.80
C GLN A 710 41.03 -14.97 19.97
N LEU A 711 41.27 -14.15 18.94
CA LEU A 711 40.70 -12.82 18.79
C LEU A 711 39.39 -12.90 17.97
N VAL A 712 38.32 -12.32 18.51
CA VAL A 712 36.99 -12.29 17.90
C VAL A 712 36.49 -10.85 17.89
N LEU A 713 36.23 -10.34 16.68
CA LEU A 713 35.83 -8.96 16.43
C LEU A 713 34.44 -8.87 15.80
N ARG A 714 33.68 -7.86 16.21
CA ARG A 714 32.32 -7.54 15.73
C ARG A 714 32.27 -6.07 15.28
N PRO A 715 31.60 -5.76 14.16
CA PRO A 715 31.51 -4.39 13.66
C PRO A 715 30.66 -3.53 14.61
N GLY A 716 30.93 -2.21 14.65
CA GLY A 716 30.15 -1.28 15.48
C GLY A 716 30.51 -1.23 16.97
N TYR A 717 31.48 -2.02 17.46
CA TYR A 717 31.96 -1.95 18.85
C TYR A 717 33.44 -1.56 18.94
N ASP A 718 33.77 -0.69 19.90
CA ASP A 718 35.09 -0.05 20.03
C ASP A 718 36.23 -1.03 20.35
N PHE A 719 37.33 -0.92 19.61
CA PHE A 719 38.52 -1.75 19.79
C PHE A 719 39.79 -0.89 19.95
N VAL A 720 40.42 -0.96 21.14
CA VAL A 720 41.65 -0.22 21.47
C VAL A 720 42.58 -1.11 22.30
N PRO A 721 43.71 -1.60 21.75
CA PRO A 721 44.72 -2.35 22.50
C PRO A 721 45.68 -1.45 23.29
N LYS A 722 46.22 -1.97 24.40
CA LYS A 722 47.27 -1.30 25.22
C LYS A 722 48.69 -1.45 24.64
N ALA A 723 48.92 -2.46 23.80
CA ALA A 723 50.22 -2.81 23.22
C ALA A 723 50.04 -3.61 21.92
N ASP A 724 51.07 -3.70 21.08
CA ASP A 724 51.16 -4.67 19.99
C ASP A 724 51.03 -6.10 20.57
N PHE A 725 50.27 -6.98 19.93
CA PHE A 725 50.16 -8.38 20.35
C PHE A 725 50.00 -9.35 19.17
N LEU A 726 50.33 -10.62 19.38
CA LEU A 726 50.24 -11.67 18.36
C LEU A 726 48.97 -12.52 18.55
N ALA A 727 48.02 -12.42 17.62
CA ALA A 727 46.85 -13.30 17.59
C ALA A 727 47.18 -14.60 16.84
N ALA A 728 47.06 -15.75 17.51
CA ALA A 728 47.22 -17.06 16.87
C ALA A 728 46.05 -17.35 15.91
N HIS A 729 44.82 -17.11 16.36
CA HIS A 729 43.65 -17.05 15.50
C HIS A 729 42.95 -15.70 15.64
N ALA A 730 42.61 -15.08 14.51
CA ALA A 730 41.84 -13.85 14.47
C ALA A 730 40.62 -14.03 13.58
N THR A 731 39.46 -13.57 14.04
CA THR A 731 38.19 -13.61 13.31
C THR A 731 37.46 -12.28 13.42
N MET A 732 36.81 -11.86 12.34
CA MET A 732 35.98 -10.66 12.31
C MET A 732 34.71 -10.93 11.53
N THR A 733 33.55 -10.77 12.17
CA THR A 733 32.26 -10.83 11.46
C THR A 733 32.04 -9.56 10.63
N ILE A 734 31.38 -9.67 9.48
CA ILE A 734 30.88 -8.52 8.73
C ILE A 734 29.37 -8.62 8.53
N ASP A 735 28.72 -7.48 8.68
CA ASP A 735 27.29 -7.25 8.44
C ASP A 735 27.19 -5.99 7.57
N MET A 736 26.65 -6.15 6.35
CA MET A 736 26.54 -5.15 5.27
C MET A 736 25.45 -5.56 4.27
N PRO A 737 24.79 -4.62 3.56
CA PRO A 737 23.84 -4.95 2.50
C PRO A 737 24.49 -5.74 1.35
N ALA A 738 23.81 -6.79 0.89
CA ALA A 738 24.27 -7.56 -0.27
C ALA A 738 24.25 -6.71 -1.55
N CYS A 739 25.21 -6.97 -2.44
CA CYS A 739 25.37 -6.28 -3.72
C CYS A 739 25.61 -4.75 -3.60
N ARG A 740 26.07 -4.27 -2.43
CA ARG A 740 26.49 -2.88 -2.19
C ARG A 740 27.96 -2.78 -1.79
N TRP A 741 28.58 -1.63 -2.05
CA TRP A 741 29.87 -1.24 -1.49
C TRP A 741 29.71 -0.65 -0.09
N GLY A 742 30.51 -1.15 0.86
CA GLY A 742 30.83 -0.48 2.11
C GLY A 742 32.33 -0.19 2.22
N LEU A 743 32.72 0.61 3.21
CA LEU A 743 34.11 0.76 3.63
C LEU A 743 34.36 -0.08 4.89
N ILE A 744 35.49 -0.79 4.92
CA ILE A 744 35.93 -1.61 6.07
C ILE A 744 37.40 -1.34 6.39
N THR A 745 37.74 -1.18 7.66
CA THR A 745 39.12 -1.01 8.15
C THR A 745 39.47 -2.16 9.08
N VAL A 746 40.62 -2.82 8.89
CA VAL A 746 40.98 -4.04 9.66
C VAL A 746 42.21 -3.84 10.56
N PRO A 747 42.19 -4.28 11.84
CA PRO A 747 43.28 -4.07 12.79
C PRO A 747 44.42 -5.10 12.70
N CYS A 748 44.20 -6.16 11.90
CA CYS A 748 45.11 -7.28 11.71
C CYS A 748 44.86 -7.90 10.33
N ARG A 749 45.83 -8.65 9.81
CA ARG A 749 45.72 -9.37 8.53
C ARG A 749 44.57 -10.39 8.52
N LEU A 750 43.62 -10.26 7.58
CA LEU A 750 42.42 -11.10 7.48
C LEU A 750 42.14 -11.58 6.05
N ASN A 751 41.76 -12.85 5.90
CA ASN A 751 41.28 -13.45 4.66
C ASN A 751 39.74 -13.49 4.66
N PHE A 752 39.11 -13.50 3.48
CA PHE A 752 37.65 -13.66 3.33
C PHE A 752 37.27 -14.98 2.62
N PRO A 753 36.09 -15.55 2.93
CA PRO A 753 35.51 -16.66 2.17
C PRO A 753 35.11 -16.24 0.74
N ASN A 754 34.68 -17.22 -0.06
CA ASN A 754 33.99 -16.93 -1.31
C ASN A 754 32.67 -16.17 -1.05
N GLY A 755 32.18 -15.47 -2.07
CA GLY A 755 30.99 -14.63 -1.98
C GLY A 755 31.27 -13.19 -1.52
N ILE A 756 32.54 -12.85 -1.25
CA ILE A 756 33.04 -11.52 -0.93
C ILE A 756 34.02 -11.05 -2.01
N PHE A 757 34.02 -9.76 -2.30
CA PHE A 757 35.10 -9.12 -3.03
C PHE A 757 35.46 -7.76 -2.41
N ALA A 758 36.76 -7.49 -2.26
CA ALA A 758 37.30 -6.24 -1.71
C ALA A 758 38.39 -5.65 -2.62
N ARG A 759 38.48 -4.32 -2.64
CA ARG A 759 39.48 -3.54 -3.38
C ARG A 759 40.11 -2.46 -2.51
N GLU A 760 41.40 -2.23 -2.71
CA GLU A 760 42.15 -1.10 -2.18
C GLU A 760 41.87 0.15 -3.03
N ILE A 761 41.77 1.33 -2.42
CA ILE A 761 41.66 2.62 -3.13
C ILE A 761 43.05 3.23 -3.21
N GLU A 762 43.63 3.27 -4.41
CA GLU A 762 45.00 3.75 -4.64
C GLU A 762 45.06 5.26 -4.91
N SER A 763 44.00 5.84 -5.49
CA SER A 763 43.82 7.29 -5.63
C SER A 763 42.39 7.66 -6.08
N HIS A 764 42.05 8.95 -6.05
CA HIS A 764 40.77 9.48 -6.56
C HIS A 764 40.94 10.59 -7.61
N THR A 765 39.81 11.06 -8.14
CA THR A 765 39.66 12.31 -8.88
C THR A 765 38.35 12.98 -8.47
N SER A 766 38.10 14.21 -8.94
CA SER A 766 36.79 14.87 -8.84
C SER A 766 35.66 14.19 -9.64
N SER A 767 35.94 13.10 -10.36
CA SER A 767 34.95 12.22 -11.01
C SER A 767 34.93 10.79 -10.44
N GLY A 768 35.70 10.53 -9.37
CA GLY A 768 35.73 9.27 -8.62
C GLY A 768 36.93 8.37 -8.92
N ILE A 769 36.84 7.12 -8.46
CA ILE A 769 37.98 6.18 -8.35
C ILE A 769 38.18 5.30 -9.60
N ASN A 770 37.73 5.76 -10.78
CA ASN A 770 37.74 5.00 -12.03
C ASN A 770 39.16 4.55 -12.42
N ASN A 771 39.38 3.24 -12.50
CA ASN A 771 40.69 2.58 -12.70
C ASN A 771 41.79 3.02 -11.71
N ARG A 772 41.41 3.37 -10.48
CA ARG A 772 42.32 3.78 -9.39
C ARG A 772 42.12 2.93 -8.12
N THR A 773 41.74 1.68 -8.34
CA THR A 773 41.52 0.69 -7.29
C THR A 773 42.18 -0.62 -7.67
N LYS A 774 42.73 -1.30 -6.67
CA LYS A 774 43.43 -2.58 -6.83
C LYS A 774 42.64 -3.68 -6.14
N ASP A 775 42.17 -4.65 -6.92
CA ASP A 775 41.44 -5.81 -6.43
C ASP A 775 42.35 -6.65 -5.51
N VAL A 776 41.92 -6.92 -4.27
CA VAL A 776 42.72 -7.65 -3.26
C VAL A 776 42.09 -9.02 -2.94
N ARG A 777 42.87 -9.88 -2.27
CA ARG A 777 42.47 -11.24 -1.82
C ARG A 777 42.68 -11.47 -0.31
N VAL A 778 43.34 -10.53 0.34
CA VAL A 778 43.62 -10.47 1.77
C VAL A 778 43.46 -8.99 2.16
N LEU A 779 42.91 -8.73 3.33
CA LEU A 779 42.87 -7.41 3.94
C LEU A 779 44.08 -7.32 4.87
N GLU A 780 45.04 -6.47 4.54
CA GLU A 780 46.26 -6.27 5.33
C GLU A 780 46.00 -5.26 6.47
N GLU A 781 46.71 -5.39 7.59
CA GLU A 781 46.48 -4.54 8.77
C GLU A 781 46.62 -3.04 8.49
N GLY A 782 45.78 -2.22 9.13
CA GLY A 782 45.87 -0.76 9.04
C GLY A 782 45.41 -0.16 7.71
N HIS A 783 44.70 -0.93 6.87
CA HIS A 783 44.18 -0.44 5.58
C HIS A 783 42.65 -0.39 5.59
N THR A 784 42.10 0.57 4.85
CA THR A 784 40.67 0.74 4.61
C THR A 784 40.32 0.34 3.19
N TYR A 785 39.46 -0.65 3.04
CA TYR A 785 39.09 -1.28 1.76
C TYR A 785 37.63 -0.98 1.41
N LEU A 786 37.36 -0.91 0.11
CA LEU A 786 35.98 -0.91 -0.42
C LEU A 786 35.57 -2.37 -0.67
N ILE A 787 34.48 -2.81 -0.04
CA ILE A 787 34.09 -4.23 0.04
C ILE A 787 32.62 -4.46 -0.31
N MET A 788 32.30 -5.59 -0.95
CA MET A 788 30.96 -6.00 -1.34
C MET A 788 30.74 -7.51 -1.07
N THR A 789 29.54 -7.89 -0.67
CA THR A 789 29.10 -9.29 -0.54
C THR A 789 28.08 -9.64 -1.63
N SER A 790 27.98 -10.92 -1.97
CA SER A 790 26.94 -11.48 -2.88
C SER A 790 25.74 -12.09 -2.12
N SER A 791 25.72 -11.99 -0.79
CA SER A 791 24.69 -12.55 0.08
C SER A 791 24.48 -11.69 1.33
N THR A 792 23.24 -11.65 1.83
CA THR A 792 22.88 -11.01 3.11
C THR A 792 23.21 -11.88 4.35
N LYS A 793 23.70 -13.10 4.15
CA LYS A 793 24.16 -13.98 5.24
C LYS A 793 25.45 -13.39 5.84
N ARG A 794 25.50 -13.20 7.17
CA ARG A 794 26.71 -12.76 7.88
C ARG A 794 27.92 -13.60 7.46
N GLN A 795 29.02 -12.93 7.17
CA GLN A 795 30.27 -13.57 6.77
C GLN A 795 31.34 -13.39 7.85
N THR A 796 32.29 -14.31 7.90
CA THR A 796 33.41 -14.28 8.85
C THR A 796 34.73 -14.19 8.10
N LEU A 797 35.44 -13.08 8.31
CA LEU A 797 36.84 -12.89 7.93
C LEU A 797 37.72 -13.64 8.95
N GLN A 798 38.83 -14.24 8.52
CA GLN A 798 39.66 -15.07 9.39
C GLN A 798 41.17 -15.09 9.06
N SER A 799 41.99 -15.39 10.07
CA SER A 799 43.44 -15.56 9.96
C SER A 799 43.98 -16.60 10.95
N SER A 800 45.09 -17.25 10.58
CA SER A 800 45.74 -18.35 11.32
C SER A 800 47.10 -17.98 11.94
N LEU A 801 47.53 -16.73 11.78
CA LEU A 801 48.52 -16.03 12.60
C LEU A 801 48.51 -14.56 12.15
N ALA A 802 48.26 -13.61 13.06
CA ALA A 802 48.21 -12.19 12.72
C ALA A 802 48.80 -11.32 13.84
N THR A 803 49.70 -10.41 13.48
CA THR A 803 50.10 -9.32 14.38
C THR A 803 48.98 -8.30 14.47
N VAL A 804 48.69 -7.82 15.67
CA VAL A 804 47.67 -6.81 15.97
C VAL A 804 48.39 -5.60 16.55
N MET A 805 48.29 -4.46 15.88
CA MET A 805 49.14 -3.29 16.17
C MET A 805 48.44 -2.26 17.06
N LEU A 806 49.18 -1.70 18.03
CA LEU A 806 48.83 -0.53 18.85
C LEU A 806 48.62 0.75 18.03
N LYS A 807 49.20 0.80 16.83
CA LYS A 807 49.48 2.04 16.08
C LYS A 807 48.29 2.68 15.34
N VAL A 808 47.11 2.74 15.96
CA VAL A 808 46.06 3.73 15.61
C VAL A 808 45.39 4.32 16.87
N PRO A 809 46.08 5.19 17.64
CA PRO A 809 45.45 6.03 18.66
C PRO A 809 44.96 7.35 18.04
N ALA A 810 43.65 7.61 18.11
CA ALA A 810 42.98 8.91 17.88
C ALA A 810 43.16 9.66 16.53
N THR A 811 44.02 9.22 15.61
CA THR A 811 44.19 9.82 14.27
C THR A 811 43.92 8.85 13.12
N PRO A 812 43.47 9.34 11.94
CA PRO A 812 43.26 8.53 10.74
C PRO A 812 44.42 7.60 10.39
N VAL A 813 44.09 6.38 9.94
CA VAL A 813 45.09 5.43 9.43
C VAL A 813 45.68 5.90 8.10
N ALA A 814 46.96 5.64 7.89
CA ALA A 814 47.71 6.06 6.70
C ALA A 814 47.36 5.19 5.47
N ASN A 815 46.19 5.42 4.87
CA ASN A 815 45.73 4.75 3.66
C ASN A 815 46.51 5.18 2.40
N THR A 816 46.49 4.34 1.36
CA THR A 816 47.16 4.58 0.06
C THR A 816 46.66 5.85 -0.63
N ASP A 817 45.36 6.16 -0.54
CA ASP A 817 44.82 7.50 -0.79
C ASP A 817 44.59 8.22 0.57
N PRO A 818 45.23 9.39 0.82
CA PRO A 818 45.12 10.11 2.08
C PRO A 818 43.73 10.73 2.35
N ALA A 819 42.83 10.73 1.37
CA ALA A 819 41.44 11.14 1.57
C ALA A 819 40.55 10.01 2.12
N VAL A 820 40.99 8.75 2.09
CA VAL A 820 40.28 7.66 2.78
C VAL A 820 40.66 7.70 4.26
N VAL A 821 39.65 7.71 5.14
CA VAL A 821 39.83 7.65 6.59
C VAL A 821 39.12 6.41 7.13
N GLY A 822 39.80 5.64 8.00
CA GLY A 822 39.26 4.47 8.69
C GLY A 822 39.34 4.61 10.21
N THR A 823 38.50 3.86 10.95
CA THR A 823 38.44 3.89 12.42
C THR A 823 38.24 2.50 13.04
N TYR A 824 38.74 2.28 14.27
CA TYR A 824 38.44 1.11 15.12
C TYR A 824 37.49 1.42 16.28
N VAL A 825 37.01 2.66 16.36
CA VAL A 825 36.04 3.13 17.36
C VAL A 825 34.90 3.89 16.69
N ALA A 826 33.73 3.91 17.30
CA ALA A 826 32.62 4.75 16.86
C ALA A 826 33.02 6.23 16.93
N THR A 827 32.76 6.96 15.85
CA THR A 827 33.14 8.37 15.70
C THR A 827 32.09 9.14 14.91
N GLN A 828 32.35 10.42 14.63
CA GLN A 828 31.50 11.28 13.80
C GLN A 828 32.29 11.87 12.65
N THR A 829 31.63 12.15 11.53
CA THR A 829 32.23 12.81 10.37
C THR A 829 32.63 14.26 10.67
N PRO A 830 33.83 14.70 10.24
CA PRO A 830 34.15 16.12 10.14
C PRO A 830 33.44 16.78 8.95
N GLN A 831 33.40 18.11 8.93
CA GLN A 831 32.88 18.87 7.79
C GLN A 831 33.52 18.45 6.45
N GLY A 832 32.67 18.19 5.44
CA GLY A 832 33.12 17.82 4.09
C GLY A 832 33.43 16.33 3.90
N ALA A 833 33.04 15.47 4.84
CA ALA A 833 33.11 14.03 4.67
C ALA A 833 32.09 13.51 3.65
N MET A 834 32.35 12.32 3.10
CA MET A 834 31.46 11.61 2.16
C MET A 834 31.36 10.12 2.51
N LEU A 835 30.18 9.53 2.28
CA LEU A 835 29.88 8.11 2.49
C LEU A 835 29.24 7.48 1.24
N PRO A 836 29.33 6.16 1.03
CA PRO A 836 28.58 5.47 -0.02
C PRO A 836 27.06 5.57 0.21
N ASN A 837 26.30 5.87 -0.84
CA ASN A 837 24.84 5.84 -0.84
C ASN A 837 24.29 4.46 -1.29
N ASP A 838 22.97 4.31 -1.40
CA ASP A 838 22.29 3.09 -1.89
C ASP A 838 21.83 3.18 -3.37
N ALA A 839 22.44 4.04 -4.18
CA ALA A 839 22.10 4.14 -5.61
C ALA A 839 22.69 2.97 -6.43
N ASP A 840 22.18 2.76 -7.65
CA ASP A 840 22.85 1.96 -8.68
C ASP A 840 22.91 2.78 -10.00
N PRO A 841 24.11 3.14 -10.52
CA PRO A 841 25.42 2.91 -9.92
C PRO A 841 25.58 3.63 -8.58
N GLN A 842 26.38 3.06 -7.68
CA GLN A 842 26.59 3.59 -6.34
C GLN A 842 27.58 4.78 -6.34
N TYR A 843 27.29 5.80 -5.53
CA TYR A 843 28.11 7.01 -5.39
C TYR A 843 28.55 7.22 -3.95
N PHE A 844 29.73 7.82 -3.77
CA PHE A 844 30.05 8.56 -2.56
C PHE A 844 29.35 9.92 -2.62
N THR A 845 28.54 10.22 -1.61
CA THR A 845 27.80 11.48 -1.47
C THR A 845 28.28 12.26 -0.25
N PRO A 846 28.32 13.60 -0.28
CA PRO A 846 28.59 14.41 0.91
C PRO A 846 27.57 14.11 2.03
N VAL A 847 28.03 14.17 3.28
CA VAL A 847 27.17 14.03 4.46
C VAL A 847 27.44 15.16 5.46
N ASP A 848 26.48 15.42 6.33
CA ASP A 848 26.58 16.48 7.34
C ASP A 848 27.71 16.20 8.35
N GLU A 849 28.28 17.27 8.89
CA GLU A 849 29.20 17.18 10.04
C GLU A 849 28.46 16.63 11.26
N GLY A 850 29.07 15.66 11.95
CA GLY A 850 28.41 14.95 13.06
C GLY A 850 27.73 13.62 12.66
N THR A 851 27.68 13.26 11.37
CA THR A 851 27.12 11.97 10.91
C THR A 851 27.88 10.80 11.57
N PRO A 852 27.19 9.84 12.22
CA PRO A 852 27.87 8.72 12.88
C PRO A 852 28.63 7.81 11.91
N VAL A 853 29.80 7.32 12.34
CA VAL A 853 30.59 6.30 11.65
C VAL A 853 30.91 5.20 12.66
N GLU A 854 30.48 3.97 12.37
CA GLU A 854 30.71 2.79 13.21
C GLU A 854 32.19 2.40 13.31
N ALA A 855 32.56 1.71 14.40
CA ALA A 855 33.85 1.03 14.51
C ALA A 855 34.06 0.02 13.37
N PHE A 856 35.30 -0.02 12.84
CA PHE A 856 35.75 -0.77 11.65
C PHE A 856 35.18 -0.29 10.30
N ARG A 857 34.59 0.91 10.23
CA ARG A 857 34.20 1.56 8.98
C ARG A 857 35.17 2.70 8.64
N GLY A 858 34.86 3.40 7.55
CA GLY A 858 35.57 4.58 7.12
C GLY A 858 34.68 5.56 6.35
N TYR A 859 35.26 6.72 6.02
CA TYR A 859 34.65 7.78 5.22
C TYR A 859 35.69 8.39 4.26
N PHE A 860 35.23 9.19 3.31
CA PHE A 860 36.08 9.95 2.39
C PHE A 860 36.15 11.42 2.82
N LEU A 861 37.31 12.07 2.70
CA LEU A 861 37.53 13.47 3.08
C LEU A 861 38.53 14.14 2.11
N ALA A 862 38.03 14.72 1.02
CA ALA A 862 38.84 15.34 -0.02
C ALA A 862 38.39 16.78 -0.31
N SER A 863 39.22 17.77 0.06
CA SER A 863 38.92 19.20 -0.14
C SER A 863 38.82 19.64 -1.61
N ASN A 864 39.25 18.79 -2.55
CA ASN A 864 39.13 18.94 -3.99
C ASN A 864 37.88 18.24 -4.60
N VAL A 865 37.00 17.68 -3.77
CA VAL A 865 35.77 16.98 -4.22
C VAL A 865 34.58 17.47 -3.40
N THR A 866 33.76 18.34 -4.00
CA THR A 866 32.63 19.01 -3.32
C THR A 866 31.26 18.40 -3.64
N ASN A 867 31.22 17.48 -4.59
CA ASN A 867 30.00 16.89 -5.17
C ASN A 867 30.12 15.36 -5.14
N GLU A 868 29.01 14.65 -5.38
CA GLU A 868 29.02 13.19 -5.46
C GLU A 868 29.97 12.63 -6.52
N PHE A 869 30.55 11.44 -6.26
CA PHE A 869 31.44 10.74 -7.19
C PHE A 869 31.22 9.23 -7.18
N ARG A 870 31.54 8.52 -8.26
CA ARG A 870 31.24 7.08 -8.40
C ARG A 870 32.12 6.20 -7.52
N ALA A 871 31.49 5.24 -6.83
CA ALA A 871 32.17 4.19 -6.06
C ALA A 871 32.63 3.01 -6.95
N TYR A 872 32.08 2.87 -8.16
CA TYR A 872 32.55 1.87 -9.13
C TYR A 872 33.88 2.32 -9.78
N SER A 873 34.76 1.36 -10.11
CA SER A 873 36.06 1.64 -10.71
C SER A 873 36.10 1.32 -12.21
N SER A 874 35.32 0.33 -12.65
CA SER A 874 35.23 -0.05 -14.07
C SER A 874 33.79 -0.04 -14.56
N ILE A 875 33.47 0.95 -15.40
CA ILE A 875 32.17 1.11 -16.07
C ILE A 875 31.80 -0.12 -16.92
N ALA A 876 32.79 -0.91 -17.37
CA ALA A 876 32.58 -2.11 -18.19
C ALA A 876 32.54 -3.41 -17.38
N ALA A 877 33.37 -3.55 -16.34
CA ALA A 877 33.51 -4.81 -15.61
C ALA A 877 32.64 -4.89 -14.35
N ASP A 878 32.55 -3.82 -13.55
CA ASP A 878 31.82 -3.86 -12.27
C ASP A 878 30.34 -4.22 -12.43
N PRO A 879 29.57 -3.73 -13.44
CA PRO A 879 28.20 -4.18 -13.69
C PRO A 879 28.07 -5.67 -14.04
N SER A 880 29.10 -6.28 -14.67
CA SER A 880 29.06 -7.71 -15.01
C SER A 880 29.20 -8.59 -13.75
N PHE A 881 29.99 -8.15 -12.77
CA PHE A 881 30.10 -8.82 -11.47
C PHE A 881 28.92 -8.53 -10.55
N LEU A 882 28.34 -7.32 -10.62
CA LEU A 882 27.12 -6.98 -9.90
C LEU A 882 25.93 -7.83 -10.36
N ASN A 883 25.76 -8.06 -11.66
CA ASN A 883 24.77 -8.99 -12.19
C ASN A 883 25.00 -10.44 -11.72
N LEU A 884 26.25 -10.88 -11.59
CA LEU A 884 26.55 -12.20 -11.01
C LEU A 884 26.20 -12.26 -9.52
N ALA A 885 26.44 -11.19 -8.75
CA ALA A 885 26.02 -11.09 -7.35
C ALA A 885 24.50 -11.09 -7.19
N TYR A 886 23.78 -10.32 -8.02
CA TYR A 886 22.32 -10.36 -8.07
C TYR A 886 21.80 -11.76 -8.42
N ALA A 887 22.46 -12.50 -9.34
CA ALA A 887 22.07 -13.87 -9.66
C ALA A 887 22.40 -14.89 -8.56
N ILE A 888 23.50 -14.74 -7.83
CA ILE A 888 23.81 -15.51 -6.61
C ILE A 888 22.73 -15.27 -5.55
N GLN A 889 22.39 -14.01 -5.29
CA GLN A 889 21.35 -13.63 -4.35
C GLN A 889 19.96 -14.13 -4.78
N ALA A 890 19.66 -14.09 -6.09
CA ALA A 890 18.41 -14.62 -6.66
C ALA A 890 18.36 -16.16 -6.65
N ALA A 891 19.50 -16.86 -6.75
CA ALA A 891 19.56 -18.31 -6.63
C ALA A 891 19.41 -18.78 -5.18
N TYR A 892 19.99 -18.05 -4.21
CA TYR A 892 19.68 -18.27 -2.79
C TYR A 892 18.21 -18.00 -2.49
N GLN A 893 17.65 -16.88 -2.99
CA GLN A 893 16.23 -16.57 -2.87
C GLN A 893 15.40 -17.70 -3.46
N ALA A 894 15.65 -18.12 -4.69
CA ALA A 894 14.92 -19.21 -5.34
C ALA A 894 14.96 -20.52 -4.55
N ILE A 895 16.10 -20.88 -3.93
CA ILE A 895 16.18 -22.03 -3.01
C ILE A 895 15.29 -21.79 -1.80
N ASP A 896 15.58 -20.73 -1.01
CA ASP A 896 14.84 -20.40 0.20
C ASP A 896 13.32 -20.29 -0.10
N GLU A 897 13.00 -19.89 -1.33
CA GLU A 897 11.69 -19.89 -1.98
C GLU A 897 11.14 -21.33 -2.18
N HIS A 898 11.75 -22.28 -2.89
CA HIS A 898 11.02 -23.51 -3.29
C HIS A 898 11.37 -24.80 -2.52
N GLN A 899 12.14 -24.74 -1.42
CA GLN A 899 12.69 -25.96 -0.78
C GLN A 899 11.71 -27.00 -0.16
N ASP A 900 10.40 -26.77 -0.04
CA ASP A 900 9.37 -27.75 0.45
C ASP A 900 8.85 -28.55 -0.75
N TYR A 901 8.58 -27.85 -1.85
CA TYR A 901 7.92 -28.39 -3.05
C TYR A 901 8.94 -28.92 -4.08
N ALA A 902 10.20 -28.47 -4.01
CA ALA A 902 11.30 -28.93 -4.85
C ALA A 902 12.09 -30.08 -4.21
N ASN A 903 12.46 -31.08 -5.01
CA ASN A 903 13.17 -32.27 -4.51
C ASN A 903 14.62 -31.98 -4.09
N SER A 904 15.14 -32.79 -3.16
CA SER A 904 16.46 -32.63 -2.54
C SER A 904 17.65 -32.63 -3.51
N ASP A 905 17.55 -33.33 -4.64
CA ASP A 905 18.64 -33.44 -5.61
C ASP A 905 18.71 -32.21 -6.50
N SER A 906 17.57 -31.64 -6.89
CA SER A 906 17.50 -30.31 -7.51
C SER A 906 18.05 -29.23 -6.56
N THR A 907 17.72 -29.27 -5.26
CA THR A 907 18.28 -28.34 -4.25
C THR A 907 19.81 -28.44 -4.17
N ARG A 908 20.35 -29.67 -4.06
CA ARG A 908 21.79 -29.92 -3.99
C ARG A 908 22.52 -29.48 -5.27
N ALA A 909 21.89 -29.68 -6.43
CA ALA A 909 22.44 -29.29 -7.73
C ALA A 909 22.43 -27.78 -7.98
N LEU A 910 21.60 -27.00 -7.25
CA LEU A 910 21.59 -25.54 -7.30
C LEU A 910 22.62 -24.94 -6.32
N TYR A 911 22.73 -25.44 -5.08
CA TYR A 911 23.80 -25.00 -4.16
C TYR A 911 25.20 -25.16 -4.77
N ALA A 912 25.52 -26.30 -5.39
CA ALA A 912 26.83 -26.50 -6.03
C ALA A 912 27.12 -25.54 -7.20
N GLU A 913 26.08 -24.99 -7.85
CA GLU A 913 26.21 -23.96 -8.88
C GLU A 913 26.40 -22.56 -8.26
N ILE A 914 25.76 -22.29 -7.11
CA ILE A 914 25.98 -21.09 -6.30
C ILE A 914 27.42 -21.05 -5.79
N ASP A 915 27.92 -22.12 -5.18
CA ASP A 915 29.31 -22.23 -4.70
C ASP A 915 30.31 -21.91 -5.85
N SER A 916 30.02 -22.45 -7.04
CA SER A 916 30.81 -22.22 -8.26
C SER A 916 30.73 -20.77 -8.77
N ALA A 917 29.63 -20.07 -8.53
CA ALA A 917 29.44 -18.67 -8.89
C ALA A 917 30.10 -17.71 -7.89
N GLU A 918 29.98 -17.99 -6.60
CA GLU A 918 30.67 -17.25 -5.53
C GLU A 918 32.19 -17.27 -5.70
N ILE A 919 32.76 -18.42 -6.11
CA ILE A 919 34.19 -18.52 -6.46
C ILE A 919 34.55 -17.53 -7.59
N ILE A 920 33.78 -17.47 -8.68
CA ILE A 920 34.06 -16.57 -9.81
C ILE A 920 33.87 -15.09 -9.42
N PHE A 921 32.85 -14.78 -8.61
CA PHE A 921 32.62 -13.44 -8.06
C PHE A 921 33.78 -12.96 -7.18
N THR A 922 34.33 -13.86 -6.35
CA THR A 922 35.49 -13.60 -5.47
C THR A 922 36.79 -13.51 -6.25
N GLN A 923 36.95 -14.33 -7.30
CA GLN A 923 38.20 -14.43 -8.03
C GLN A 923 38.40 -13.35 -9.08
N ARG A 924 37.32 -12.73 -9.59
CA ARG A 924 37.32 -11.69 -10.64
C ARG A 924 38.30 -11.98 -11.80
N PRO A 925 38.07 -13.07 -12.56
CA PRO A 925 38.85 -13.35 -13.75
C PRO A 925 38.75 -12.20 -14.75
N THR A 926 39.85 -11.84 -15.40
CA THR A 926 39.90 -10.78 -16.42
C THR A 926 39.11 -11.15 -17.69
N ALA A 927 38.85 -12.44 -17.90
CA ALA A 927 38.06 -12.95 -19.02
C ALA A 927 36.54 -12.84 -18.73
N MET A 928 35.93 -11.70 -19.06
CA MET A 928 34.48 -11.45 -18.84
C MET A 928 33.53 -12.50 -19.46
N GLN A 929 34.00 -13.30 -20.42
CA GLN A 929 33.22 -14.42 -20.97
C GLN A 929 32.98 -15.53 -19.94
N GLU A 930 33.89 -15.75 -19.00
CA GLU A 930 33.74 -16.74 -17.92
C GLU A 930 32.62 -16.32 -16.96
N VAL A 931 32.63 -15.05 -16.51
CA VAL A 931 31.60 -14.43 -15.68
C VAL A 931 30.21 -14.58 -16.30
N ARG A 932 30.07 -14.25 -17.59
CA ARG A 932 28.81 -14.38 -18.36
C ARG A 932 28.36 -15.83 -18.52
N THR A 933 29.30 -16.77 -18.65
CA THR A 933 28.98 -18.20 -18.77
C THR A 933 28.45 -18.74 -17.44
N ARG A 934 29.10 -18.39 -16.32
CA ARG A 934 28.68 -18.81 -14.99
C ARG A 934 27.33 -18.21 -14.59
N LEU A 935 27.12 -16.92 -14.85
CA LEU A 935 25.83 -16.25 -14.66
C LEU A 935 24.70 -17.05 -15.31
N LYS A 936 24.84 -17.39 -16.60
CA LYS A 936 23.80 -18.13 -17.33
C LYS A 936 23.65 -19.59 -16.92
N GLN A 937 24.71 -20.24 -16.43
CA GLN A 937 24.61 -21.58 -15.84
C GLN A 937 23.78 -21.55 -14.55
N LEU A 938 24.00 -20.54 -13.70
CA LEU A 938 23.25 -20.32 -12.47
C LEU A 938 21.77 -19.96 -12.74
N GLU A 939 21.50 -19.04 -13.66
CA GLU A 939 20.13 -18.70 -14.12
C GLU A 939 19.37 -19.95 -14.58
N ASN A 940 19.95 -20.76 -15.47
CA ASN A 940 19.34 -21.98 -15.99
C ASN A 940 19.09 -23.01 -14.88
N LYS A 941 20.04 -23.19 -13.95
CA LYS A 941 19.91 -24.10 -12.81
C LYS A 941 18.79 -23.65 -11.88
N THR A 942 18.68 -22.35 -11.65
CA THR A 942 17.63 -21.72 -10.85
C THR A 942 16.26 -21.97 -11.48
N GLN A 943 16.09 -21.69 -12.77
CA GLN A 943 14.84 -21.97 -13.49
C GLN A 943 14.46 -23.47 -13.50
N SER A 944 15.46 -24.36 -13.54
CA SER A 944 15.24 -25.83 -13.46
C SER A 944 14.74 -26.29 -12.08
N TYR A 945 14.89 -25.47 -11.05
CA TYR A 945 14.50 -25.75 -9.67
C TYR A 945 13.04 -25.31 -9.36
N LEU A 946 12.56 -24.23 -10.00
CA LEU A 946 11.32 -23.51 -9.65
C LEU A 946 9.97 -24.18 -9.99
N ALA A 947 9.89 -25.25 -10.79
CA ALA A 947 8.65 -25.58 -11.53
C ALA A 947 7.49 -26.33 -10.75
N SER A 948 6.44 -25.63 -10.15
CA SER A 948 5.36 -26.20 -9.23
C SER A 948 3.80 -25.79 -9.18
N ALA A 949 3.27 -24.79 -8.42
CA ALA A 949 2.09 -24.83 -7.44
C ALA A 949 0.60 -24.26 -7.72
N PRO A 950 -0.44 -24.34 -6.79
CA PRO A 950 -1.94 -24.10 -6.97
C PRO A 950 -2.71 -23.03 -6.05
N ASN A 951 -4.09 -22.95 -5.98
CA ASN A 951 -4.94 -21.85 -5.30
C ASN A 951 -6.52 -22.02 -5.01
N PRO A 952 -7.08 -21.77 -3.76
CA PRO A 952 -8.54 -21.50 -3.32
C PRO A 952 -8.79 -20.26 -2.31
N TYR A 953 -9.91 -19.74 -1.65
CA TYR A 953 -11.31 -20.10 -1.12
C TYR A 953 -12.28 -18.83 -0.73
N GLU A 954 -13.18 -18.73 0.35
CA GLU A 954 -14.20 -17.58 0.66
C GLU A 954 -14.82 -17.33 2.17
N LEU A 955 -15.96 -16.56 2.50
CA LEU A 955 -16.37 -15.89 3.86
C LEU A 955 -17.89 -15.84 4.48
N ILE A 956 -18.26 -15.07 5.60
CA ILE A 956 -19.51 -15.11 6.55
C ILE A 956 -19.97 -13.76 7.36
N ASP A 957 -21.16 -13.62 8.09
CA ASP A 957 -21.75 -12.45 8.94
C ASP A 957 -22.78 -12.75 10.16
N TYR A 958 -23.20 -11.77 11.02
CA TYR A 958 -24.19 -11.86 12.17
C TYR A 958 -25.24 -10.70 12.45
N THR A 959 -25.35 -9.62 11.67
CA THR A 959 -25.92 -8.31 12.14
C THR A 959 -27.35 -8.31 12.73
N SER A 960 -28.22 -9.23 12.32
CA SER A 960 -29.66 -9.28 12.65
C SER A 960 -30.07 -9.32 14.13
N MET A 961 -29.12 -9.49 15.06
CA MET A 961 -29.38 -9.53 16.51
C MET A 961 -29.57 -8.12 17.13
N ILE A 962 -29.09 -7.06 16.47
CA ILE A 962 -29.36 -5.68 16.90
C ILE A 962 -30.80 -5.34 16.49
N LEU A 963 -31.63 -4.94 17.45
CA LEU A 963 -32.96 -4.43 17.14
C LEU A 963 -32.82 -3.06 16.48
N ASN A 964 -33.40 -2.90 15.29
CA ASN A 964 -33.55 -1.60 14.62
C ASN A 964 -32.20 -0.84 14.50
N PRO A 965 -31.18 -1.44 13.84
CA PRO A 965 -29.81 -0.90 13.79
C PRO A 965 -29.70 0.44 13.05
N SER A 966 -30.61 0.70 12.12
CA SER A 966 -30.62 1.84 11.20
C SER A 966 -31.90 2.69 11.36
N PHE A 967 -32.48 2.67 12.57
CA PHE A 967 -33.55 3.55 13.05
C PHE A 967 -34.86 3.66 12.23
N GLU A 968 -35.06 2.84 11.19
CA GLU A 968 -36.26 2.80 10.33
C GLU A 968 -37.58 2.63 11.12
N SER A 969 -37.55 1.97 12.28
CA SER A 969 -38.71 1.80 13.17
C SER A 969 -38.72 2.74 14.38
N GLY A 970 -38.04 3.89 14.26
CA GLY A 970 -37.92 4.91 15.32
C GLY A 970 -36.78 4.60 16.29
N THR A 971 -36.94 4.87 17.57
CA THR A 971 -35.96 4.53 18.62
C THR A 971 -36.25 3.16 19.27
N ASN A 972 -37.05 2.31 18.64
CA ASN A 972 -37.40 1.00 19.20
C ASN A 972 -36.12 0.16 19.43
N GLY A 973 -36.05 -0.52 20.58
CA GLY A 973 -34.84 -1.23 21.04
C GLY A 973 -33.76 -0.36 21.69
N TRP A 974 -33.78 0.97 21.50
CA TRP A 974 -32.73 1.89 21.94
C TRP A 974 -33.17 2.83 23.09
N THR A 975 -32.28 3.01 24.07
CA THR A 975 -32.40 4.02 25.12
C THR A 975 -31.70 5.30 24.66
N THR A 976 -32.46 6.37 24.39
CA THR A 976 -31.91 7.69 24.01
C THR A 976 -32.96 8.80 24.18
N GLU A 977 -32.52 10.06 24.30
CA GLU A 977 -33.38 11.25 24.17
C GLU A 977 -33.32 11.84 22.75
N GLY A 978 -32.54 11.24 21.84
CA GLY A 978 -32.46 11.63 20.43
C GLY A 978 -33.75 11.36 19.65
N VAL A 979 -33.93 12.10 18.55
CA VAL A 979 -35.11 12.01 17.67
C VAL A 979 -34.73 11.45 16.31
N VAL A 980 -35.49 10.47 15.82
CA VAL A 980 -35.29 9.94 14.46
C VAL A 980 -35.76 10.96 13.42
N LYS A 981 -34.96 11.15 12.38
CA LYS A 981 -35.21 12.05 11.25
C LYS A 981 -35.28 11.25 9.96
N LYS A 982 -36.09 11.71 9.01
CA LYS A 982 -36.13 11.12 7.65
C LYS A 982 -34.99 11.69 6.83
N ASN A 983 -34.26 10.82 6.13
CA ASN A 983 -33.19 11.22 5.22
C ASN A 983 -33.69 11.96 3.96
N SER A 984 -35.01 11.95 3.72
CA SER A 984 -35.67 12.76 2.68
C SER A 984 -35.77 14.25 3.02
N ASP A 985 -35.54 14.66 4.28
CA ASP A 985 -35.50 16.07 4.68
C ASP A 985 -34.13 16.67 4.32
N LEU A 986 -34.11 17.54 3.29
CA LEU A 986 -32.87 18.16 2.80
C LEU A 986 -32.13 18.95 3.89
N THR A 987 -32.83 19.56 4.85
CA THR A 987 -32.20 20.33 5.94
C THR A 987 -31.49 19.44 6.95
N MET A 988 -31.92 18.19 7.08
CA MET A 988 -31.41 17.24 8.06
C MET A 988 -30.55 16.13 7.43
N LYS A 989 -30.59 15.94 6.11
CA LYS A 989 -29.98 14.84 5.32
C LYS A 989 -28.67 14.28 5.88
N SER A 990 -28.57 12.96 5.85
CA SER A 990 -27.42 12.14 6.23
C SER A 990 -26.92 11.34 5.02
N VAL A 991 -25.66 11.55 4.64
CA VAL A 991 -24.93 10.82 3.62
C VAL A 991 -24.11 9.75 4.33
N GLY A 992 -24.26 8.49 3.92
CA GLY A 992 -23.71 7.34 4.64
C GLY A 992 -24.62 6.78 5.74
N SER A 993 -25.94 7.03 5.67
CA SER A 993 -26.95 6.29 6.43
C SER A 993 -27.52 5.14 5.58
N GLU A 994 -27.93 4.04 6.21
CA GLU A 994 -28.70 2.96 5.58
C GLU A 994 -30.21 3.28 5.63
N GLY A 995 -30.96 2.97 4.56
CA GLY A 995 -32.42 3.11 4.58
C GLY A 995 -32.93 4.53 4.35
N THR A 996 -33.98 4.92 5.09
CA THR A 996 -34.77 6.14 4.89
C THR A 996 -34.76 7.09 6.09
N ALA A 997 -34.19 6.68 7.22
CA ALA A 997 -34.10 7.40 8.48
C ALA A 997 -32.64 7.49 8.99
N PHE A 998 -32.47 8.05 10.19
CA PHE A 998 -31.28 8.00 11.04
C PHE A 998 -31.62 8.66 12.40
N LEU A 999 -30.83 8.43 13.45
CA LEU A 999 -31.00 9.13 14.73
C LEU A 999 -30.31 10.51 14.70
N TYR A 1000 -31.00 11.56 15.16
CA TYR A 1000 -30.42 12.88 15.44
C TYR A 1000 -30.53 13.22 16.93
N ASN A 1001 -29.39 13.32 17.62
CA ASN A 1001 -29.32 13.54 19.06
C ASN A 1001 -28.70 14.90 19.37
N CYS A 1002 -29.56 15.87 19.72
CA CYS A 1002 -29.19 17.27 19.94
C CYS A 1002 -30.13 17.90 20.97
N LYS A 1003 -29.56 18.58 21.98
CA LYS A 1003 -30.26 19.34 23.02
C LYS A 1003 -30.23 20.84 22.69
N ALA A 1004 -31.01 21.64 23.43
CA ALA A 1004 -31.14 23.08 23.20
C ALA A 1004 -29.83 23.88 23.36
N ASP A 1005 -28.82 23.31 24.03
CA ASP A 1005 -27.46 23.83 24.21
C ASP A 1005 -26.43 23.19 23.25
N SER A 1006 -26.89 22.43 22.26
CA SER A 1006 -26.07 21.62 21.33
C SER A 1006 -25.30 20.45 21.94
N THR A 1007 -25.58 20.07 23.19
CA THR A 1007 -25.10 18.79 23.77
C THR A 1007 -25.95 17.61 23.28
N SER A 1008 -25.56 16.38 23.60
CA SER A 1008 -26.32 15.15 23.31
C SER A 1008 -26.64 14.32 24.55
N SER A 1009 -27.63 13.43 24.41
CA SER A 1009 -27.90 12.35 25.36
C SER A 1009 -27.08 11.09 25.01
N PRO A 1010 -26.90 10.12 25.92
CA PRO A 1010 -26.44 8.79 25.51
C PRO A 1010 -27.40 8.14 24.50
N LEU A 1011 -26.86 7.18 23.75
CA LEU A 1011 -27.60 6.17 22.99
C LEU A 1011 -27.11 4.82 23.45
N SER A 1012 -28.00 3.88 23.85
CA SER A 1012 -27.58 2.51 24.14
C SER A 1012 -28.64 1.44 23.86
N GLN A 1013 -28.19 0.22 23.56
CA GLN A 1013 -29.02 -0.98 23.45
C GLN A 1013 -28.25 -2.17 24.05
N VAL A 1014 -28.95 -3.01 24.81
CA VAL A 1014 -28.42 -4.32 25.24
C VAL A 1014 -28.88 -5.38 24.23
N VAL A 1015 -27.96 -5.79 23.35
CA VAL A 1015 -28.11 -6.95 22.47
C VAL A 1015 -28.10 -8.22 23.32
N LYS A 1016 -28.88 -9.23 22.94
CA LYS A 1016 -29.09 -10.46 23.71
C LYS A 1016 -29.02 -11.70 22.83
N ASP A 1017 -29.00 -12.85 23.49
CA ASP A 1017 -29.02 -14.19 22.89
C ASP A 1017 -27.86 -14.42 21.88
N LEU A 1018 -26.75 -13.70 22.10
CA LEU A 1018 -25.51 -13.84 21.35
C LEU A 1018 -24.75 -15.09 21.80
N PRO A 1019 -24.25 -15.93 20.89
CA PRO A 1019 -23.27 -16.97 21.22
C PRO A 1019 -22.00 -16.43 21.92
N LYS A 1020 -21.36 -17.26 22.76
CA LYS A 1020 -20.04 -16.96 23.33
C LYS A 1020 -19.02 -16.85 22.19
N GLY A 1021 -18.30 -15.73 22.07
CA GLY A 1021 -17.37 -15.50 20.97
C GLY A 1021 -16.87 -14.07 20.81
N TYR A 1022 -16.09 -13.83 19.73
CA TYR A 1022 -15.49 -12.54 19.40
C TYR A 1022 -16.20 -11.83 18.24
N TYR A 1023 -16.68 -10.63 18.51
CA TYR A 1023 -17.48 -9.82 17.60
C TYR A 1023 -16.76 -8.55 17.15
N ARG A 1024 -17.09 -8.10 15.94
CA ARG A 1024 -16.85 -6.74 15.43
C ARG A 1024 -18.16 -5.96 15.47
N LEU A 1025 -18.13 -4.73 15.99
CA LEU A 1025 -19.21 -3.74 15.87
C LEU A 1025 -18.75 -2.63 14.92
N THR A 1026 -19.60 -2.23 13.99
CA THR A 1026 -19.45 -0.96 13.23
C THR A 1026 -20.73 -0.13 13.30
N ALA A 1027 -20.62 1.20 13.17
CA ALA A 1027 -21.75 2.12 13.12
C ALA A 1027 -21.42 3.39 12.33
N MET A 1028 -22.39 4.01 11.66
CA MET A 1028 -22.19 5.25 10.90
C MET A 1028 -22.55 6.48 11.76
N LEU A 1029 -21.56 7.33 12.04
CA LEU A 1029 -21.69 8.46 13.00
C LEU A 1029 -21.32 9.81 12.35
N GLY A 1030 -21.99 10.92 12.74
CA GLY A 1030 -21.71 12.25 12.18
C GLY A 1030 -21.96 13.41 13.15
N SER A 1031 -21.19 14.50 13.03
CA SER A 1031 -21.32 15.74 13.84
C SER A 1031 -20.71 16.93 13.06
N THR A 1032 -20.43 18.05 13.74
CA THR A 1032 -19.70 19.19 13.18
C THR A 1032 -18.18 18.99 13.33
N GLU A 1033 -17.41 19.49 12.37
CA GLU A 1033 -15.95 19.56 12.44
C GLU A 1033 -15.47 20.19 13.77
N GLY A 1034 -14.42 19.61 14.36
CA GLY A 1034 -13.92 19.99 15.68
C GLY A 1034 -14.60 19.30 16.87
N HIS A 1035 -15.67 18.53 16.64
CA HIS A 1035 -16.34 17.74 17.68
C HIS A 1035 -16.17 16.23 17.44
N ASP A 1036 -15.87 15.52 18.52
CA ASP A 1036 -15.56 14.08 18.54
C ASP A 1036 -16.78 13.27 19.01
N ILE A 1037 -16.93 12.06 18.48
CA ILE A 1037 -18.03 11.13 18.80
C ILE A 1037 -17.43 9.82 19.30
N THR A 1038 -17.91 9.28 20.43
CA THR A 1038 -17.38 8.03 21.00
C THR A 1038 -18.41 6.89 20.95
N LEU A 1039 -18.15 5.90 20.08
CA LEU A 1039 -18.86 4.61 20.04
C LEU A 1039 -18.36 3.71 21.19
N TYR A 1040 -19.23 2.86 21.74
CA TYR A 1040 -18.84 1.83 22.70
C TYR A 1040 -19.55 0.49 22.49
N ALA A 1041 -18.90 -0.57 22.98
CA ALA A 1041 -19.40 -1.93 23.08
C ALA A 1041 -18.85 -2.56 24.38
N GLY A 1042 -19.68 -2.69 25.40
CA GLY A 1042 -19.23 -2.98 26.77
C GLY A 1042 -18.25 -1.90 27.27
N ASP A 1043 -17.10 -2.34 27.74
CA ASP A 1043 -15.98 -1.47 28.16
C ASP A 1043 -15.13 -0.96 26.99
N SER A 1044 -15.23 -1.57 25.81
CA SER A 1044 -14.48 -1.17 24.60
C SER A 1044 -15.06 0.11 24.00
N THR A 1045 -14.19 1.06 23.61
CA THR A 1045 -14.60 2.34 23.02
C THR A 1045 -13.71 2.77 21.86
N VAL A 1046 -14.28 3.47 20.87
CA VAL A 1046 -13.51 4.18 19.83
C VAL A 1046 -14.03 5.62 19.66
N THR A 1047 -13.12 6.57 19.46
CA THR A 1047 -13.46 7.98 19.21
C THR A 1047 -13.22 8.33 17.75
N VAL A 1048 -14.23 8.92 17.10
CA VAL A 1048 -14.27 9.22 15.67
C VAL A 1048 -14.44 10.73 15.46
N LYS A 1049 -13.72 11.26 14.46
CA LYS A 1049 -13.81 12.66 14.03
C LYS A 1049 -14.98 12.85 13.09
N ALA A 1050 -15.69 13.98 13.22
CA ALA A 1050 -16.69 14.40 12.24
C ALA A 1050 -16.10 14.51 10.81
N SER A 1051 -16.92 14.23 9.79
CA SER A 1051 -16.49 14.31 8.40
C SER A 1051 -16.08 15.74 8.00
N PRO A 1052 -14.94 15.95 7.32
CA PRO A 1052 -14.54 17.27 6.84
C PRO A 1052 -15.54 17.83 5.81
N LEU A 1053 -16.33 16.97 5.15
CA LEU A 1053 -17.40 17.39 4.24
C LEU A 1053 -18.59 18.04 4.97
N GLY A 1054 -18.60 18.04 6.31
CA GLY A 1054 -19.55 18.76 7.16
C GLY A 1054 -20.76 17.93 7.60
N VAL A 1055 -21.66 18.57 8.36
CA VAL A 1055 -22.77 17.99 9.16
C VAL A 1055 -23.77 17.07 8.44
N HIS A 1056 -23.70 16.98 7.11
CA HIS A 1056 -24.48 16.04 6.33
C HIS A 1056 -23.81 14.67 6.18
N TYR A 1057 -22.51 14.53 6.44
CA TYR A 1057 -21.74 13.32 6.15
C TYR A 1057 -21.41 12.50 7.41
N LEU A 1058 -21.75 11.22 7.38
CA LEU A 1058 -21.42 10.23 8.42
C LEU A 1058 -20.09 9.54 8.09
N VAL A 1059 -19.46 8.95 9.10
CA VAL A 1059 -18.16 8.25 9.06
C VAL A 1059 -18.32 6.91 9.79
N GLU A 1060 -17.73 5.84 9.26
CA GLU A 1060 -17.78 4.53 9.93
C GLU A 1060 -16.90 4.53 11.18
N ALA A 1061 -17.53 4.25 12.31
CA ALA A 1061 -16.91 3.92 13.59
C ALA A 1061 -16.84 2.40 13.73
N ARG A 1062 -15.77 1.89 14.37
CA ARG A 1062 -15.49 0.45 14.44
C ARG A 1062 -14.78 0.01 15.72
N ILE A 1063 -15.20 -1.12 16.26
CA ILE A 1063 -14.59 -1.84 17.38
C ILE A 1063 -14.44 -3.32 16.99
N ASP A 1064 -13.25 -3.90 17.16
CA ASP A 1064 -12.95 -5.32 16.97
C ASP A 1064 -12.78 -6.03 18.33
N ASP A 1065 -12.64 -7.36 18.30
CA ASP A 1065 -12.27 -8.22 19.43
C ASP A 1065 -13.19 -8.11 20.66
N ILE A 1066 -14.45 -7.76 20.45
CA ILE A 1066 -15.47 -7.67 21.52
C ILE A 1066 -15.83 -9.08 21.96
N PHE A 1067 -15.34 -9.50 23.12
CA PHE A 1067 -15.68 -10.79 23.72
C PHE A 1067 -17.04 -10.71 24.41
N VAL A 1068 -17.95 -11.63 24.07
CA VAL A 1068 -19.27 -11.76 24.70
C VAL A 1068 -19.32 -13.08 25.47
N GLU A 1069 -19.55 -13.01 26.77
CA GLU A 1069 -19.53 -14.16 27.68
C GLU A 1069 -20.91 -14.50 28.27
N SER A 1070 -21.65 -13.49 28.73
CA SER A 1070 -22.98 -13.62 29.34
C SER A 1070 -24.14 -13.73 28.34
N GLY A 1071 -23.82 -13.87 27.05
CA GLY A 1071 -24.78 -13.84 25.94
C GLY A 1071 -25.45 -12.47 25.70
N GLN A 1072 -24.96 -11.41 26.34
CA GLN A 1072 -25.47 -10.04 26.19
C GLN A 1072 -24.32 -9.05 25.99
N LEU A 1073 -24.58 -7.99 25.22
CA LEU A 1073 -23.62 -6.92 24.94
C LEU A 1073 -24.35 -5.58 24.91
N GLU A 1074 -23.94 -4.62 25.74
CA GLU A 1074 -24.40 -3.23 25.61
C GLU A 1074 -23.58 -2.51 24.54
N ILE A 1075 -24.24 -1.97 23.52
CA ILE A 1075 -23.65 -1.15 22.45
C ILE A 1075 -24.25 0.25 22.48
N GLY A 1076 -23.50 1.27 22.04
CA GLY A 1076 -24.03 2.63 22.05
C GLY A 1076 -23.07 3.74 21.67
N VAL A 1077 -23.52 4.98 21.86
CA VAL A 1077 -22.74 6.21 21.70
C VAL A 1077 -22.78 7.01 23.00
N ARG A 1078 -21.60 7.43 23.48
CA ARG A 1078 -21.45 8.23 24.71
C ARG A 1078 -21.89 9.68 24.46
N PRO A 1079 -22.46 10.39 25.47
CA PRO A 1079 -22.90 11.77 25.33
C PRO A 1079 -21.72 12.74 25.16
N GLY A 1080 -21.96 13.84 24.45
CA GLY A 1080 -20.97 14.88 24.18
C GLY A 1080 -21.63 16.10 23.51
N PHE A 1081 -21.09 16.53 22.37
CA PHE A 1081 -21.78 17.45 21.46
C PHE A 1081 -22.88 16.73 20.68
N PHE A 1082 -23.69 17.44 19.89
CA PHE A 1082 -24.73 16.80 19.07
C PHE A 1082 -24.13 15.75 18.11
N TYR A 1083 -24.88 14.69 17.83
CA TYR A 1083 -24.47 13.70 16.84
C TYR A 1083 -25.64 13.12 16.04
N LYS A 1084 -25.29 12.52 14.92
CA LYS A 1084 -26.08 11.61 14.10
C LYS A 1084 -25.54 10.19 14.27
N ALA A 1085 -26.41 9.19 14.30
CA ALA A 1085 -26.02 7.79 14.40
C ALA A 1085 -26.96 6.90 13.56
N ASP A 1086 -26.39 5.88 12.93
CA ASP A 1086 -27.10 4.96 12.02
C ASP A 1086 -26.28 3.67 11.74
N ASP A 1087 -26.86 2.70 11.00
CA ASP A 1087 -26.17 1.53 10.42
C ASP A 1087 -25.27 0.74 11.40
N PHE A 1088 -25.84 0.29 12.52
CA PHE A 1088 -25.13 -0.53 13.51
C PHE A 1088 -25.05 -2.01 13.07
N ARG A 1089 -23.86 -2.45 12.60
CA ARG A 1089 -23.59 -3.82 12.14
C ARG A 1089 -22.76 -4.62 13.14
N LEU A 1090 -23.06 -5.92 13.28
CA LEU A 1090 -22.43 -6.83 14.25
C LEU A 1090 -22.02 -8.15 13.58
N THR A 1091 -20.73 -8.49 13.58
CA THR A 1091 -20.20 -9.65 12.85
C THR A 1091 -19.42 -10.57 13.78
N LEU A 1092 -19.79 -11.85 13.85
CA LEU A 1092 -19.02 -12.91 14.53
C LEU A 1092 -17.79 -13.24 13.68
N THR A 1093 -16.61 -13.17 14.26
CA THR A 1093 -15.35 -13.35 13.51
C THR A 1093 -14.78 -14.76 13.69
N ALA A 1094 -14.45 -15.41 12.57
CA ALA A 1094 -13.73 -16.69 12.58
C ALA A 1094 -12.23 -16.46 12.79
N ARG A 1095 -11.82 -16.22 14.05
CA ARG A 1095 -10.40 -16.30 14.43
C ARG A 1095 -9.92 -17.76 14.48
N PRO A 1096 -8.62 -18.02 14.30
CA PRO A 1096 -8.02 -19.31 14.67
C PRO A 1096 -8.15 -19.55 16.18
N ALA A 1097 -7.94 -20.80 16.61
CA ALA A 1097 -8.02 -21.20 18.01
C ALA A 1097 -7.23 -20.23 18.93
N SER A 1098 -7.97 -19.55 19.82
CA SER A 1098 -7.49 -18.64 20.86
C SER A 1098 -8.57 -18.39 21.93
N ALA A 1099 -9.40 -19.42 22.16
CA ALA A 1099 -10.46 -19.52 23.16
C ALA A 1099 -11.09 -20.93 23.07
N LEU A 1100 -10.35 -21.95 23.51
CA LEU A 1100 -10.94 -23.26 23.77
C LEU A 1100 -11.71 -23.21 25.11
N PRO A 1101 -12.75 -24.04 25.34
CA PRO A 1101 -13.55 -23.94 26.57
C PRO A 1101 -12.73 -24.16 27.86
N GLU A 1102 -11.67 -24.95 27.76
CA GLU A 1102 -10.73 -25.28 28.82
C GLU A 1102 -9.49 -24.35 28.88
N ASP A 1103 -9.37 -23.35 27.99
CA ASP A 1103 -8.32 -22.30 27.97
C ASP A 1103 -8.67 -21.21 28.98
N VAL A 1104 -8.51 -21.55 30.26
CA VAL A 1104 -8.71 -20.68 31.44
C VAL A 1104 -7.68 -19.57 31.48
N ASN A 1105 -6.45 -19.86 31.03
CA ASN A 1105 -5.33 -18.99 31.18
C ASN A 1105 -5.35 -17.83 30.17
N ARG A 1106 -5.94 -18.06 28.99
CA ARG A 1106 -6.15 -17.15 27.85
C ARG A 1106 -4.87 -16.87 27.03
N ASP A 1107 -3.95 -17.84 26.95
CA ASP A 1107 -2.80 -17.79 26.02
C ASP A 1107 -3.07 -18.43 24.65
N GLY A 1108 -4.17 -19.19 24.52
CA GLY A 1108 -4.66 -19.75 23.27
C GLY A 1108 -4.57 -21.27 23.14
N ALA A 1109 -4.06 -21.96 24.16
CA ALA A 1109 -4.01 -23.42 24.24
C ALA A 1109 -4.87 -23.95 25.40
N VAL A 1110 -5.14 -25.26 25.40
CA VAL A 1110 -5.54 -25.99 26.62
C VAL A 1110 -4.33 -26.77 27.07
N ASP A 1111 -3.67 -26.33 28.14
CA ASP A 1111 -2.50 -27.01 28.68
C ASP A 1111 -2.47 -27.03 30.23
N THR A 1112 -1.38 -27.53 30.79
CA THR A 1112 -1.21 -27.65 32.25
C THR A 1112 -1.20 -26.31 33.01
N GLN A 1113 -1.02 -25.18 32.33
CA GLN A 1113 -1.15 -23.82 32.88
C GLN A 1113 -2.60 -23.49 33.21
N ASP A 1114 -3.59 -24.03 32.48
CA ASP A 1114 -5.01 -23.89 32.80
C ASP A 1114 -5.35 -24.67 34.07
N VAL A 1115 -4.88 -25.93 34.15
CA VAL A 1115 -4.92 -26.73 35.38
C VAL A 1115 -4.28 -25.98 36.56
N LEU A 1116 -3.12 -25.36 36.35
CA LEU A 1116 -2.44 -24.57 37.39
C LEU A 1116 -3.22 -23.32 37.77
N LYS A 1117 -3.87 -22.63 36.83
CA LYS A 1117 -4.62 -21.40 37.10
C LYS A 1117 -5.96 -21.66 37.80
N ILE A 1118 -6.66 -22.73 37.44
CA ILE A 1118 -7.78 -23.28 38.22
C ILE A 1118 -7.29 -23.65 39.64
N TYR A 1119 -6.16 -24.36 39.75
CA TYR A 1119 -5.60 -24.78 41.04
C TYR A 1119 -5.17 -23.58 41.90
N GLU A 1120 -4.55 -22.55 41.33
CA GLU A 1120 -4.23 -21.29 42.02
C GLU A 1120 -5.50 -20.56 42.47
N TYR A 1121 -6.56 -20.54 41.66
CA TYR A 1121 -7.85 -19.97 42.04
C TYR A 1121 -8.47 -20.73 43.23
N ILE A 1122 -8.41 -22.07 43.24
CA ILE A 1122 -8.84 -22.92 44.35
C ILE A 1122 -8.00 -22.65 45.60
N GLN A 1123 -6.67 -22.62 45.51
CA GLN A 1123 -5.78 -22.40 46.67
C GLN A 1123 -5.94 -21.01 47.30
N ASN A 1124 -6.27 -19.98 46.50
CA ASN A 1124 -6.53 -18.64 47.00
C ASN A 1124 -7.98 -18.44 47.51
N SER A 1125 -8.85 -19.44 47.35
CA SER A 1125 -10.26 -19.42 47.77
C SER A 1125 -10.49 -20.24 49.05
N THR A 1126 -11.18 -19.68 50.04
CA THR A 1126 -11.39 -20.34 51.36
C THR A 1126 -12.60 -21.29 51.40
N ALA A 1127 -13.30 -21.44 50.28
CA ALA A 1127 -14.38 -22.37 49.98
C ALA A 1127 -14.49 -22.47 48.44
N PRO A 1128 -15.27 -23.41 47.85
CA PRO A 1128 -15.53 -23.40 46.42
C PRO A 1128 -16.09 -22.05 45.99
N ALA A 1129 -15.33 -21.34 45.16
CA ALA A 1129 -15.66 -20.00 44.68
C ALA A 1129 -16.14 -20.06 43.22
N THR A 1130 -16.84 -19.02 42.77
CA THR A 1130 -17.51 -19.01 41.46
C THR A 1130 -16.81 -18.04 40.52
N SER A 1131 -16.14 -18.53 39.48
CA SER A 1131 -15.62 -17.71 38.38
C SER A 1131 -15.93 -18.32 37.02
N PRO A 1132 -16.65 -17.62 36.11
CA PRO A 1132 -16.98 -18.14 34.78
C PRO A 1132 -15.78 -18.41 33.85
N ALA A 1133 -14.58 -17.96 34.22
CA ALA A 1133 -13.36 -18.18 33.46
C ALA A 1133 -12.61 -19.45 33.91
N GLU A 1134 -12.72 -19.85 35.17
CA GLU A 1134 -12.09 -21.04 35.76
C GLU A 1134 -13.06 -22.24 35.93
N ASP A 1135 -14.38 -22.01 35.91
CA ASP A 1135 -15.47 -23.01 35.89
C ASP A 1135 -15.59 -23.62 34.48
N VAL A 1136 -14.63 -24.49 34.12
CA VAL A 1136 -14.63 -25.18 32.82
C VAL A 1136 -15.66 -26.31 32.78
N ASN A 1137 -16.05 -26.86 33.93
CA ASN A 1137 -16.96 -28.00 34.01
C ASN A 1137 -18.43 -27.58 33.85
N SER A 1138 -18.77 -26.34 34.23
CA SER A 1138 -20.08 -25.69 34.19
C SER A 1138 -21.09 -26.14 35.26
N ASP A 1139 -20.64 -26.72 36.38
CA ASP A 1139 -21.49 -27.03 37.55
C ASP A 1139 -21.69 -25.85 38.51
N ARG A 1140 -20.95 -24.74 38.31
CA ARG A 1140 -20.96 -23.51 39.13
C ARG A 1140 -20.19 -23.58 40.44
N ALA A 1141 -19.24 -24.49 40.57
CA ALA A 1141 -18.08 -24.33 41.43
C ALA A 1141 -16.82 -24.11 40.57
N VAL A 1142 -15.73 -23.69 41.20
CA VAL A 1142 -14.38 -23.92 40.68
C VAL A 1142 -13.72 -24.87 41.68
N ASP A 1143 -13.61 -26.14 41.34
CA ASP A 1143 -12.99 -27.16 42.19
C ASP A 1143 -12.13 -28.17 41.41
N THR A 1144 -11.65 -29.21 42.09
CA THR A 1144 -10.86 -30.30 41.51
C THR A 1144 -11.51 -31.00 40.30
N GLN A 1145 -12.82 -30.90 40.08
CA GLN A 1145 -13.48 -31.43 38.89
C GLN A 1145 -13.24 -30.60 37.64
N ASP A 1146 -13.01 -29.28 37.77
CA ASP A 1146 -12.56 -28.42 36.67
C ASP A 1146 -11.15 -28.81 36.23
N VAL A 1147 -10.24 -28.96 37.20
CA VAL A 1147 -8.89 -29.49 36.98
C VAL A 1147 -8.93 -30.85 36.29
N LEU A 1148 -9.81 -31.76 36.73
CA LEU A 1148 -9.98 -33.07 36.10
C LEU A 1148 -10.51 -32.96 34.68
N LYS A 1149 -11.46 -32.07 34.38
CA LYS A 1149 -12.00 -31.91 33.02
C LYS A 1149 -10.96 -31.34 32.05
N VAL A 1150 -10.20 -30.31 32.45
CA VAL A 1150 -9.07 -29.82 31.64
C VAL A 1150 -8.05 -30.94 31.43
N TYR A 1151 -7.74 -31.71 32.46
CA TYR A 1151 -6.80 -32.84 32.36
C TYR A 1151 -7.33 -33.97 31.46
N GLU A 1152 -8.61 -34.33 31.53
CA GLU A 1152 -9.24 -35.31 30.62
C GLU A 1152 -9.25 -34.82 29.17
N TYR A 1153 -9.46 -33.51 28.93
CA TYR A 1153 -9.32 -32.91 27.60
C TYR A 1153 -7.89 -33.06 27.07
N ILE A 1154 -6.88 -32.72 27.89
CA ILE A 1154 -5.43 -32.86 27.57
C ILE A 1154 -4.99 -34.33 27.41
N GLN A 1155 -5.71 -35.29 27.99
CA GLN A 1155 -5.44 -36.73 27.80
C GLN A 1155 -6.17 -37.33 26.57
N THR A 1156 -7.06 -36.59 25.92
CA THR A 1156 -7.90 -37.10 24.81
C THR A 1156 -7.64 -36.43 23.45
N HIS A 1157 -6.80 -35.39 23.40
CA HIS A 1157 -6.47 -34.61 22.21
C HIS A 1157 -4.95 -34.45 22.03
#